data_AF-A0A848CJ44-F1
#
_entry.id   AF-A0A848CJ44-F1
#
_cell.length_a   1.000
_cell.length_b   1.000
_cell.length_c   1.000
_cell.angle_alpha   90.00
_cell.angle_beta   90.00
_cell.angle_gamma   90.00
#
_symmetry.space_group_name_H-M   'P 1'
#
loop_
_entity.id
_entity.type
_entity.pdbx_description
1 polymer ?
#
loop_
_entity_poly.entity_id
_entity_poly.type
_entity_poly.pdbx_seq_one_letter_code
_entity_poly.pdbx_strand_id
1 'polypeptide(L)'
;MRKNFTIKNVTDSSETVTVDVTEGADHTFTISNPNGWTPGAAYKLELQEKALYFTGFDPTIRVYDFTVYREEVKNVELNKEIKYIHKKELSNLTVNEKKVEEVSIAAMTIGTDGSLTEEGSDTTGTFTYKKQLEVGDQVAIYSGDVIPTMDMSSGDNSDVSFIEITGADGDKYTYRGSRPEDVLFMPDVLPLSMDKDQDGDPDNNSVTINVSDLTFGDDAMSQAMDLDSETTVDEGDYLAIYTGTMGENESGTVSLYGEITSVLLSEGKYIVSYIPVSEEDMRQTMDVYQKENVEGEDLLEDTDVQELEEDIETQAVDSGFASEVAERVADAAMETESFEELQESLKEDMNADIMVQSQGYGQLRKARAAGGAGGSRVELGVPTVKANLGTTLKHFDGDVSGLRLALEIGVPITVHVNRGADIEIMITATFEQEVRVSIDVDGSAVWKTWGFIPYIADYRVTASLELYEYTGIGLNVNFKTAETGNPVSDSSSKLRKGVNKITEELKNMMENGEDYLNSASGLVSGGDEIFVSKSLAERYSELLADEADWVEIYKRPLVDQHFRVLLIIDIQVKLEFVVSANVNISIGMTYWYKNAKEYVFCVRVKERTATNDTIDLVEEQYEFTAYAMGTLGIKAGVRLTVRVGLLSTSIASVGISADVGGYAQVWGYLYYELKYTASAGRSSRAMGAMYLEIGIYLEVKFEAQALSNAFTYNPTLYENEWPLYKVGVLENVLDFAYTQDKVAEINMKREIQSVQIPDEYFKMQYMDMKTGLDDGKYYEKIYEDDTKYFNISMTNSAFTYDPATNIIRVNPGDEPEQDGEMIITWKNQEGTFNTKPCARKIKLHWDRLRDGYYIAFQSNGGSFVDAITGKYNAEIKKPEDPLRLGYTFAGWYEDMDLTIPYTIPETMPEEDRLVYAKWEAADVGYTVVDYIEGTNGTYEAQTPVKMSGRTEEKVSPVPAERTGFVTPPQLTETVKADGILVINYYYARNKYTQTFKSEKETENGTETEVIADGNYRYGTMMPTPAVYRPGYEFLGWEDEEGAGVPKEVPSENKTYIAKWKALEGITYTVKYYVQNTDNSGYSLSETAALTGQMGEEVTAKAADLDEKVYHLKGELPKGTIKADGSLVLKVYYDLNEYKLTFDAKGGESDQTEVTARYGDKIASPMPTRKGYVFEGWYTDKDFKNRFDGTMPDKDLTLYAKQTPVMSSYTVYHYKESVDGSYFGLTDEEVLSGLTESEVTPQPKQYEGFTSPEAKTGQVNGWGGPDI
;
A
#
# COMPACT_ATOMS: atom_id res chain seq x y z
N MET A 1 38.17 40.45 42.36
CA MET A 1 38.45 39.98 43.74
C MET A 1 38.73 38.49 43.65
N ARG A 2 39.83 37.96 44.22
CA ARG A 2 40.01 36.50 44.32
C ARG A 2 39.07 35.98 45.41
N LYS A 3 38.17 35.07 45.04
CA LYS A 3 37.38 34.27 45.97
C LYS A 3 37.83 32.82 45.76
N ASN A 4 38.11 32.12 46.85
CA ASN A 4 38.48 30.71 46.80
C ASN A 4 37.18 29.91 46.76
N PHE A 5 37.05 29.03 45.77
CA PHE A 5 35.93 28.09 45.63
C PHE A 5 36.44 26.66 45.72
N THR A 6 35.57 25.72 46.06
CA THR A 6 35.91 24.30 46.06
C THR A 6 35.10 23.58 44.99
N ILE A 7 35.75 22.67 44.26
CA ILE A 7 35.13 21.78 43.28
C ILE A 7 35.36 20.33 43.68
N LYS A 8 34.49 19.43 43.22
CA LYS A 8 34.52 18.01 43.58
C LYS A 8 35.49 17.25 42.68
N ASN A 9 36.32 16.39 43.26
CA ASN A 9 37.05 15.35 42.54
C ASN A 9 36.10 14.16 42.33
N VAL A 10 35.87 13.74 41.09
CA VAL A 10 34.90 12.68 40.76
C VAL A 10 35.57 11.30 40.77
N THR A 11 36.87 11.25 40.49
CA THR A 11 37.71 10.04 40.64
C THR A 11 37.79 9.59 42.09
N ASP A 12 37.71 10.52 43.05
CA ASP A 12 37.54 10.23 44.47
C ASP A 12 36.58 11.23 45.10
N SER A 13 35.31 10.83 45.22
CA SER A 13 34.24 11.69 45.73
C SER A 13 34.41 12.15 47.18
N SER A 14 35.36 11.57 47.92
CA SER A 14 35.74 12.01 49.27
C SER A 14 36.66 13.24 49.26
N GLU A 15 37.24 13.59 48.11
CA GLU A 15 38.18 14.70 47.95
C GLU A 15 37.55 15.95 47.29
N THR A 16 38.01 17.13 47.71
CA THR A 16 37.65 18.42 47.08
C THR A 16 38.89 19.25 46.81
N VAL A 17 38.88 19.99 45.71
CA VAL A 17 40.01 20.83 45.28
C VAL A 17 39.63 22.30 45.38
N THR A 18 40.54 23.11 45.91
CA THR A 18 40.35 24.57 45.99
C THR A 18 40.84 25.24 44.69
N VAL A 19 39.98 26.05 44.07
CA VAL A 19 40.26 26.79 42.84
C VAL A 19 40.21 28.31 43.05
N ASP A 20 41.03 29.01 42.28
CA ASP A 20 41.08 30.46 42.18
C ASP A 20 40.20 30.92 41.01
N VAL A 21 39.30 31.87 41.27
CA VAL A 21 38.48 32.52 40.23
C VAL A 21 38.90 33.98 40.06
N THR A 22 39.16 34.39 38.81
CA THR A 22 39.56 35.75 38.44
C THR A 22 38.60 36.35 37.41
N GLU A 23 38.20 37.60 37.59
CA GLU A 23 37.27 38.33 36.69
C GLU A 23 38.06 39.24 35.75
N GLY A 24 37.81 39.12 34.45
CA GLY A 24 38.35 39.96 33.38
C GLY A 24 37.61 41.28 33.20
N ALA A 25 38.15 42.18 32.37
CA ALA A 25 37.59 43.52 32.13
C ALA A 25 36.27 43.52 31.33
N ASP A 26 35.96 42.41 30.68
CA ASP A 26 34.75 42.13 29.89
C ASP A 26 33.74 41.23 30.63
N HIS A 27 33.92 41.04 31.95
CA HIS A 27 33.14 40.13 32.80
C HIS A 27 33.28 38.63 32.48
N THR A 28 34.36 38.22 31.81
CA THR A 28 34.74 36.80 31.76
C THR A 28 35.36 36.34 33.07
N PHE A 29 35.06 35.12 33.52
CA PHE A 29 35.64 34.53 34.73
C PHE A 29 36.57 33.37 34.37
N THR A 30 37.83 33.44 34.80
CA THR A 30 38.81 32.36 34.62
C THR A 30 38.96 31.57 35.91
N ILE A 31 38.76 30.26 35.84
CA ILE A 31 38.97 29.31 36.93
C ILE A 31 40.33 28.66 36.75
N SER A 32 41.14 28.63 37.80
CA SER A 32 42.46 28.01 37.79
C SER A 32 42.72 27.27 39.09
N ASN A 33 43.39 26.12 39.02
CA ASN A 33 43.90 25.44 40.20
C ASN A 33 45.37 25.89 40.43
N PRO A 34 45.66 26.67 41.47
CA PRO A 34 47.02 27.17 41.73
C PRO A 34 48.01 26.05 42.09
N ASN A 35 47.53 24.88 42.50
CA ASN A 35 48.34 23.71 42.84
C ASN A 35 48.49 22.71 41.67
N GLY A 36 47.92 23.02 40.49
CA GLY A 36 47.88 22.12 39.35
C GLY A 36 46.79 21.05 39.45
N TRP A 37 46.31 20.57 38.30
CA TRP A 37 45.32 19.50 38.23
C TRP A 37 45.99 18.13 38.28
N THR A 38 45.40 17.17 39.00
CA THR A 38 45.96 15.82 39.14
C THR A 38 45.78 15.05 37.82
N PRO A 39 46.86 14.57 37.16
CA PRO A 39 46.73 13.70 35.99
C PRO A 39 45.89 12.46 36.32
N GLY A 40 44.97 12.08 35.43
CA GLY A 40 44.07 10.93 35.60
C GLY A 40 42.80 11.26 36.40
N ALA A 41 42.77 12.38 37.12
CA ALA A 41 41.60 12.78 37.89
C ALA A 41 40.55 13.49 37.02
N ALA A 42 39.28 13.18 37.31
CA ALA A 42 38.09 13.81 36.77
C ALA A 42 37.52 14.83 37.75
N TYR A 43 37.08 15.98 37.25
CA TYR A 43 36.56 17.08 38.05
C TYR A 43 35.22 17.56 37.53
N LYS A 44 34.33 17.92 38.47
CA LYS A 44 32.98 18.44 38.19
C LYS A 44 32.83 19.88 38.65
N LEU A 45 32.48 20.78 37.71
CA LEU A 45 32.26 22.20 37.97
C LEU A 45 30.78 22.54 37.84
N GLU A 46 30.16 22.98 38.93
CA GLU A 46 28.75 23.37 38.94
C GLU A 46 28.58 24.88 39.16
N LEU A 47 27.99 25.57 38.18
CA LEU A 47 27.57 26.96 38.30
C LEU A 47 26.30 27.01 39.16
N GLN A 48 26.30 27.81 40.23
CA GLN A 48 25.14 28.03 41.12
C GLN A 48 24.32 29.28 40.76
N GLU A 49 24.94 30.27 40.10
CA GLU A 49 24.27 31.53 39.73
C GLU A 49 23.70 31.52 38.31
N LYS A 50 22.46 32.00 38.13
CA LYS A 50 21.76 32.07 36.83
C LYS A 50 22.34 33.05 35.82
N ALA A 51 23.18 33.97 36.27
CA ALA A 51 23.81 34.96 35.40
C ALA A 51 25.16 34.48 34.81
N LEU A 52 25.70 33.35 35.27
CA LEU A 52 26.96 32.79 34.81
C LEU A 52 26.71 31.68 33.77
N TYR A 53 27.60 31.60 32.79
CA TYR A 53 27.64 30.55 31.77
C TYR A 53 29.08 30.24 31.37
N PHE A 54 29.31 29.05 30.80
CA PHE A 54 30.61 28.68 30.25
C PHE A 54 30.80 29.27 28.85
N THR A 55 31.94 29.92 28.60
CA THR A 55 32.24 30.52 27.29
C THR A 55 32.39 29.45 26.21
N GLY A 56 31.72 29.62 25.07
CA GLY A 56 31.74 28.63 23.98
C GLY A 56 30.74 27.48 24.16
N PHE A 57 29.93 27.53 25.22
CA PHE A 57 28.90 26.55 25.56
C PHE A 57 27.54 27.24 25.69
N ASP A 58 26.44 26.48 25.63
CA ASP A 58 25.09 27.03 25.83
C ASP A 58 24.98 27.70 27.22
N PRO A 59 24.39 28.92 27.33
CA PRO A 59 24.28 29.62 28.61
C PRO A 59 23.51 28.92 29.73
N THR A 60 22.77 27.87 29.39
CA THR A 60 22.05 27.02 30.33
C THR A 60 22.90 25.88 30.89
N ILE A 61 24.09 25.59 30.34
CA ILE A 61 25.01 24.59 30.88
C ILE A 61 25.43 25.02 32.28
N ARG A 62 25.09 24.17 33.26
CA ARG A 62 25.39 24.40 34.67
C ARG A 62 26.48 23.51 35.20
N VAL A 63 26.76 22.40 34.53
CA VAL A 63 27.78 21.44 34.94
C VAL A 63 28.78 21.30 33.82
N TYR A 64 30.06 21.34 34.14
CA TYR A 64 31.14 21.07 33.21
C TYR A 64 32.10 20.07 33.86
N ASP A 65 32.17 18.88 33.25
CA ASP A 65 33.02 17.79 33.70
C ASP A 65 34.25 17.70 32.78
N PHE A 66 35.42 17.43 33.35
CA PHE A 66 36.62 17.17 32.56
C PHE A 66 37.57 16.22 33.28
N THR A 67 38.30 15.43 32.49
CA THR A 67 39.36 14.53 32.96
C THR A 67 40.71 15.03 32.49
N VAL A 68 41.69 15.00 33.39
CA VAL A 68 43.07 15.40 33.07
C VAL A 68 43.78 14.23 32.43
N TYR A 69 44.33 14.44 31.23
CA TYR A 69 45.11 13.41 30.53
C TYR A 69 46.24 12.85 31.41
N ARG A 70 46.40 11.52 31.38
CA ARG A 70 47.50 10.77 31.99
C ARG A 70 47.97 9.72 30.98
N GLU A 71 49.29 9.53 30.88
CA GLU A 71 49.85 8.43 30.10
C GLU A 71 49.64 7.10 30.84
N GLU A 72 49.51 5.99 30.11
CA GLU A 72 49.38 4.68 30.73
C GLU A 72 50.63 4.31 31.53
N VAL A 73 50.42 3.79 32.73
CA VAL A 73 51.47 3.38 33.69
C VAL A 73 51.05 2.07 34.34
N LYS A 74 51.98 1.15 34.57
CA LYS A 74 51.71 -0.16 35.20
C LYS A 74 52.86 -0.55 36.14
N ASN A 75 52.96 0.12 37.29
CA ASN A 75 54.06 -0.11 38.22
C ASN A 75 53.71 -1.10 39.35
N VAL A 76 52.42 -1.42 39.52
CA VAL A 76 51.96 -2.33 40.58
C VAL A 76 52.27 -3.79 40.27
N GLU A 77 52.77 -4.49 41.29
CA GLU A 77 53.05 -5.91 41.23
C GLU A 77 52.15 -6.72 42.19
N LEU A 78 51.92 -7.99 41.85
CA LEU A 78 51.40 -8.96 42.81
C LEU A 78 52.50 -9.39 43.77
N ASN A 79 52.13 -9.80 44.97
CA ASN A 79 53.10 -10.32 45.94
C ASN A 79 53.89 -11.51 45.34
N LYS A 80 55.22 -11.39 45.33
CA LYS A 80 56.15 -12.38 44.74
C LYS A 80 56.06 -13.76 45.42
N GLU A 81 55.46 -13.85 46.61
CA GLU A 81 55.29 -15.09 47.36
C GLU A 81 54.05 -15.91 46.96
N ILE A 82 53.18 -15.40 46.07
CA ILE A 82 51.97 -16.10 45.62
C ILE A 82 52.31 -17.38 44.83
N LYS A 83 51.68 -18.49 45.21
CA LYS A 83 51.79 -19.78 44.53
C LYS A 83 50.64 -19.99 43.55
N TYR A 84 50.93 -20.29 42.28
CA TYR A 84 49.90 -20.47 41.25
C TYR A 84 49.53 -21.96 41.06
N ILE A 85 48.23 -22.25 41.03
CA ILE A 85 47.71 -23.62 40.83
C ILE A 85 46.59 -23.60 39.79
N HIS A 86 46.69 -24.41 38.75
CA HIS A 86 45.60 -24.54 37.78
C HIS A 86 44.45 -25.36 38.39
N LYS A 87 43.19 -24.95 38.19
CA LYS A 87 41.99 -25.70 38.64
C LYS A 87 42.01 -27.21 38.36
N LYS A 88 42.62 -27.64 37.25
CA LYS A 88 42.71 -29.06 36.84
C LYS A 88 43.59 -29.90 37.77
N GLU A 89 44.47 -29.27 38.55
CA GLU A 89 45.34 -29.93 39.53
C GLU A 89 44.64 -30.18 40.88
N LEU A 90 43.44 -29.61 41.07
CA LEU A 90 42.66 -29.70 42.29
C LEU A 90 41.61 -30.82 42.21
N SER A 91 41.26 -31.39 43.36
CA SER A 91 40.14 -32.34 43.48
C SER A 91 39.45 -32.23 44.84
N ASN A 92 38.23 -32.76 44.96
CA ASN A 92 37.39 -32.67 46.18
C ASN A 92 37.17 -31.23 46.67
N LEU A 93 37.06 -30.29 45.73
CA LEU A 93 36.93 -28.88 46.05
C LEU A 93 35.57 -28.59 46.71
N THR A 94 35.60 -27.80 47.78
CA THR A 94 34.41 -27.31 48.47
C THR A 94 34.53 -25.82 48.76
N VAL A 95 33.47 -25.06 48.53
CA VAL A 95 33.32 -23.65 48.94
C VAL A 95 32.14 -23.58 49.91
N ASN A 96 32.34 -22.98 51.09
CA ASN A 96 31.35 -22.90 52.17
C ASN A 96 30.68 -24.26 52.45
N GLU A 97 31.51 -25.30 52.59
CA GLU A 97 31.14 -26.71 52.79
C GLU A 97 30.35 -27.39 51.65
N LYS A 98 30.07 -26.69 50.55
CA LYS A 98 29.41 -27.26 49.36
C LYS A 98 30.44 -27.68 48.33
N LYS A 99 30.25 -28.88 47.76
CA LYS A 99 31.10 -29.36 46.66
C LYS A 99 30.86 -28.52 45.41
N VAL A 100 31.94 -28.01 44.82
CA VAL A 100 31.93 -27.19 43.59
C VAL A 100 32.97 -27.73 42.61
N GLU A 101 32.80 -27.40 41.33
CA GLU A 101 33.77 -27.76 40.29
C GLU A 101 34.90 -26.72 40.19
N GLU A 102 34.64 -25.47 40.57
CA GLU A 102 35.58 -24.35 40.48
C GLU A 102 35.48 -23.43 41.70
N VAL A 103 36.59 -22.73 42.01
CA VAL A 103 36.65 -21.70 43.06
C VAL A 103 36.42 -20.36 42.39
N SER A 104 35.46 -19.59 42.91
CA SER A 104 35.28 -18.18 42.59
C SER A 104 35.11 -17.45 43.92
N ILE A 105 36.15 -16.73 44.33
CA ILE A 105 36.17 -15.98 45.58
C ILE A 105 36.60 -14.56 45.26
N ALA A 106 35.67 -13.62 45.38
CA ALA A 106 35.98 -12.21 45.31
C ALA A 106 36.72 -11.81 46.60
N ALA A 107 37.87 -11.14 46.47
CA ALA A 107 38.61 -10.62 47.62
C ALA A 107 37.81 -9.53 48.36
N MET A 108 36.97 -8.79 47.62
CA MET A 108 36.09 -7.74 48.13
C MET A 108 34.84 -7.63 47.25
N THR A 109 33.67 -7.41 47.84
CA THR A 109 32.41 -7.17 47.10
C THR A 109 31.78 -5.84 47.53
N ILE A 110 31.31 -5.07 46.55
CA ILE A 110 30.62 -3.79 46.77
C ILE A 110 29.12 -4.03 46.62
N GLY A 111 28.37 -3.80 47.71
CA GLY A 111 26.92 -3.80 47.73
C GLY A 111 26.34 -2.59 46.99
N THR A 112 25.07 -2.69 46.58
CA THR A 112 24.38 -1.66 45.79
C THR A 112 24.26 -0.29 46.49
N ASP A 113 24.48 -0.23 47.80
CA ASP A 113 24.50 1.00 48.62
C ASP A 113 25.93 1.55 48.86
N GLY A 114 26.94 0.98 48.19
CA GLY A 114 28.34 1.29 48.39
C GLY A 114 28.94 0.66 49.66
N SER A 115 28.17 -0.17 50.39
CA SER A 115 28.73 -0.91 51.52
C SER A 115 29.62 -2.05 51.03
N LEU A 116 30.76 -2.23 51.69
CA LEU A 116 31.66 -3.34 51.40
C LEU A 116 31.29 -4.53 52.28
N THR A 117 31.10 -5.70 51.68
CA THR A 117 30.94 -6.97 52.39
C THR A 117 32.21 -7.81 52.25
N GLU A 118 32.76 -8.25 53.38
CA GLU A 118 33.87 -9.21 53.40
C GLU A 118 33.34 -10.58 52.95
N GLU A 119 33.40 -10.89 51.66
CA GLU A 119 33.11 -12.25 51.18
C GLU A 119 34.35 -13.13 51.14
N GLY A 120 35.54 -12.57 50.87
CA GLY A 120 36.78 -13.35 50.68
C GLY A 120 37.27 -14.07 51.95
N SER A 121 37.55 -13.31 53.01
CA SER A 121 38.07 -13.80 54.30
C SER A 121 37.12 -14.75 55.04
N ASP A 122 35.81 -14.57 54.84
CA ASP A 122 34.75 -15.41 55.42
C ASP A 122 34.41 -16.62 54.55
N THR A 123 34.74 -16.59 53.25
CA THR A 123 34.58 -17.75 52.37
C THR A 123 35.67 -18.76 52.65
N THR A 124 35.25 -19.90 53.19
CA THR A 124 36.16 -21.00 53.54
C THR A 124 35.92 -22.21 52.67
N GLY A 125 36.95 -23.04 52.52
CA GLY A 125 36.83 -24.22 51.70
C GLY A 125 37.91 -25.25 51.94
N THR A 126 37.83 -26.32 51.16
CA THR A 126 38.84 -27.38 51.16
C THR A 126 39.10 -27.88 49.76
N PHE A 127 40.32 -28.31 49.49
CA PHE A 127 40.67 -29.05 48.26
C PHE A 127 41.74 -30.09 48.56
N THR A 128 41.96 -30.99 47.60
CA THR A 128 43.07 -31.94 47.59
C THR A 128 44.07 -31.56 46.51
N TYR A 129 45.35 -31.44 46.86
CA TYR A 129 46.45 -31.09 45.97
C TYR A 129 47.70 -31.92 46.32
N LYS A 130 48.42 -32.38 45.29
CA LYS A 130 49.50 -33.38 45.45
C LYS A 130 50.87 -32.78 45.79
N LYS A 131 51.06 -31.47 45.64
CA LYS A 131 52.32 -30.79 46.01
C LYS A 131 52.15 -30.15 47.40
N GLN A 132 53.26 -29.95 48.11
CA GLN A 132 53.22 -29.41 49.47
C GLN A 132 52.95 -27.90 49.46
N LEU A 133 51.96 -27.49 50.26
CA LEU A 133 51.70 -26.11 50.69
C LEU A 133 51.85 -26.03 52.22
N GLU A 134 52.21 -24.86 52.72
CA GLU A 134 52.36 -24.52 54.13
C GLU A 134 51.18 -23.66 54.60
N VAL A 135 50.90 -23.71 55.91
CA VAL A 135 49.86 -22.83 56.51
C VAL A 135 50.39 -21.39 56.46
N GLY A 136 49.57 -20.48 55.92
CA GLY A 136 49.95 -19.10 55.61
C GLY A 136 50.30 -18.85 54.15
N ASP A 137 50.46 -19.89 53.33
CA ASP A 137 50.70 -19.73 51.89
C ASP A 137 49.55 -18.97 51.20
N GLN A 138 49.90 -17.94 50.43
CA GLN A 138 49.00 -17.28 49.49
C GLN A 138 48.99 -18.03 48.16
N VAL A 139 47.81 -18.37 47.65
CA VAL A 139 47.64 -19.23 46.47
C VAL A 139 46.63 -18.62 45.50
N ALA A 140 47.02 -18.50 44.23
CA ALA A 140 46.15 -18.12 43.12
C ALA A 140 45.68 -19.38 42.36
N ILE A 141 44.38 -19.66 42.40
CA ILE A 141 43.75 -20.74 41.64
C ILE A 141 43.21 -20.17 40.33
N TYR A 142 43.69 -20.66 39.18
CA TYR A 142 43.30 -20.13 37.87
C TYR A 142 42.65 -21.16 36.94
N SER A 143 41.77 -20.69 36.06
CA SER A 143 40.94 -21.53 35.18
C SER A 143 41.45 -21.64 33.73
N GLY A 144 42.14 -20.61 33.23
CA GLY A 144 42.66 -20.53 31.86
C GLY A 144 43.94 -21.33 31.60
N ASP A 145 44.41 -21.31 30.35
CA ASP A 145 45.55 -22.11 29.89
C ASP A 145 46.93 -21.44 30.15
N VAL A 146 46.95 -20.18 30.56
CA VAL A 146 48.14 -19.40 30.91
C VAL A 146 48.08 -18.99 32.39
N ILE A 147 49.25 -18.90 33.04
CA ILE A 147 49.33 -18.40 34.42
C ILE A 147 48.97 -16.91 34.42
N PRO A 148 48.02 -16.48 35.28
CA PRO A 148 47.65 -15.07 35.41
C PRO A 148 48.83 -14.18 35.76
N THR A 149 48.98 -13.06 35.04
CA THR A 149 49.92 -11.97 35.37
C THR A 149 49.19 -10.62 35.27
N MET A 150 49.76 -9.57 35.88
CA MET A 150 49.23 -8.19 35.72
C MET A 150 49.35 -7.67 34.28
N ASP A 151 50.10 -8.36 33.41
CA ASP A 151 50.33 -8.01 32.00
C ASP A 151 49.34 -8.66 31.02
N MET A 152 48.42 -9.50 31.50
CA MET A 152 47.45 -10.16 30.61
C MET A 152 46.44 -9.17 30.05
N SER A 153 46.04 -9.37 28.79
CA SER A 153 44.99 -8.59 28.14
C SER A 153 43.61 -9.10 28.53
N SER A 154 42.56 -8.27 28.45
CA SER A 154 41.19 -8.69 28.81
C SER A 154 40.67 -9.89 28.00
N GLY A 155 41.25 -10.19 26.83
CA GLY A 155 40.92 -11.36 26.00
C GLY A 155 41.50 -12.70 26.48
N ASP A 156 42.43 -12.70 27.43
CA ASP A 156 43.02 -13.91 27.99
C ASP A 156 42.16 -14.49 29.12
N ASN A 157 40.98 -15.01 28.75
CA ASN A 157 39.89 -15.42 29.63
C ASN A 157 40.30 -16.47 30.70
N SER A 158 40.71 -16.01 31.90
CA SER A 158 41.04 -16.88 33.03
C SER A 158 40.48 -16.33 34.35
N ASP A 159 39.53 -17.07 34.95
CA ASP A 159 39.07 -16.78 36.30
C ASP A 159 40.20 -17.09 37.29
N VAL A 160 40.47 -16.17 38.20
CA VAL A 160 41.48 -16.32 39.26
C VAL A 160 40.85 -16.10 40.62
N SER A 161 41.11 -17.00 41.55
CA SER A 161 40.73 -16.85 42.97
C SER A 161 41.96 -16.88 43.85
N PHE A 162 42.11 -15.88 44.72
CA PHE A 162 43.19 -15.81 45.70
C PHE A 162 42.72 -16.36 47.05
N ILE A 163 43.48 -17.32 47.58
CA ILE A 163 43.19 -17.99 48.84
C ILE A 163 44.42 -18.08 49.74
N GLU A 164 44.19 -18.06 51.04
CA GLU A 164 45.20 -18.31 52.06
C GLU A 164 44.99 -19.72 52.65
N ILE A 165 46.07 -20.50 52.75
CA ILE A 165 46.03 -21.82 53.37
C ILE A 165 45.94 -21.71 54.89
N THR A 166 44.80 -22.12 55.45
CA THR A 166 44.53 -22.06 56.89
C THR A 166 44.83 -23.36 57.62
N GLY A 167 45.08 -24.45 56.89
CA GLY A 167 45.38 -25.76 57.47
C GLY A 167 45.79 -26.79 56.42
N ALA A 168 46.67 -27.72 56.82
CA ALA A 168 47.19 -28.78 55.97
C ALA A 168 47.16 -30.14 56.71
N ASP A 169 46.53 -31.14 56.11
CA ASP A 169 46.51 -32.53 56.58
C ASP A 169 46.79 -33.49 55.40
N GLY A 170 48.07 -33.83 55.20
CA GLY A 170 48.52 -34.59 54.03
C GLY A 170 48.32 -33.81 52.73
N ASP A 171 47.61 -34.41 51.77
CA ASP A 171 47.27 -33.79 50.48
C ASP A 171 46.00 -32.91 50.57
N LYS A 172 45.36 -32.80 51.75
CA LYS A 172 44.13 -32.03 51.97
C LYS A 172 44.46 -30.69 52.60
N TYR A 173 43.97 -29.62 51.97
CA TYR A 173 44.16 -28.25 52.43
C TYR A 173 42.82 -27.63 52.79
N THR A 174 42.78 -26.88 53.89
CA THR A 174 41.72 -25.93 54.22
C THR A 174 42.19 -24.53 53.87
N TYR A 175 41.30 -23.71 53.34
CA TYR A 175 41.64 -22.35 52.95
C TYR A 175 40.54 -21.37 53.33
N ARG A 176 40.89 -20.09 53.33
CA ARG A 176 39.96 -18.95 53.27
C ARG A 176 40.34 -18.07 52.08
N GLY A 177 39.48 -17.17 51.60
CA GLY A 177 39.92 -16.17 50.63
C GLY A 177 41.01 -15.27 51.21
N SER A 178 42.01 -14.94 50.40
CA SER A 178 43.10 -14.03 50.78
C SER A 178 42.58 -12.63 51.05
N ARG A 179 43.25 -11.90 51.95
CA ARG A 179 42.98 -10.46 52.08
C ARG A 179 43.60 -9.72 50.89
N PRO A 180 42.98 -8.64 50.39
CA PRO A 180 43.53 -7.85 49.30
C PRO A 180 44.96 -7.36 49.55
N GLU A 181 45.28 -6.96 50.78
CA GLU A 181 46.61 -6.51 51.21
C GLU A 181 47.68 -7.61 51.19
N ASP A 182 47.29 -8.89 51.25
CA ASP A 182 48.23 -10.02 51.18
C ASP A 182 48.50 -10.45 49.72
N VAL A 183 47.68 -9.99 48.77
CA VAL A 183 47.75 -10.33 47.35
C VAL A 183 48.51 -9.27 46.55
N LEU A 184 48.27 -7.99 46.86
CA LEU A 184 48.96 -6.86 46.24
C LEU A 184 50.32 -6.61 46.93
N PHE A 185 51.39 -6.38 46.18
CA PHE A 185 52.64 -5.94 46.78
C PHE A 185 52.55 -4.45 47.16
N MET A 186 52.55 -4.15 48.46
CA MET A 186 52.59 -2.78 49.01
C MET A 186 53.94 -2.57 49.70
N PRO A 187 54.88 -1.77 49.15
CA PRO A 187 56.21 -1.63 49.73
C PRO A 187 56.20 -0.74 50.97
N ASP A 188 56.99 -1.13 51.96
CA ASP A 188 57.16 -0.36 53.19
C ASP A 188 58.22 0.75 53.00
N VAL A 189 57.99 1.92 53.60
CA VAL A 189 59.02 2.96 53.69
C VAL A 189 59.64 2.94 55.08
N LEU A 190 60.80 2.30 55.17
CA LEU A 190 61.51 2.01 56.39
C LEU A 190 62.43 3.18 56.76
N PRO A 191 62.17 3.89 57.88
CA PRO A 191 62.96 5.05 58.28
C PRO A 191 64.30 4.59 58.87
N LEU A 192 65.41 5.07 58.30
CA LEU A 192 66.75 4.75 58.77
C LEU A 192 67.59 6.01 59.02
N SER A 193 67.98 6.22 60.27
CA SER A 193 68.94 7.29 60.61
C SER A 193 70.31 6.97 60.02
N MET A 194 70.90 7.90 59.26
CA MET A 194 72.20 7.73 58.60
C MET A 194 73.33 7.34 59.57
N ASP A 195 73.28 7.80 60.83
CA ASP A 195 74.26 7.46 61.87
C ASP A 195 74.23 5.97 62.31
N LYS A 196 73.26 5.18 61.83
CA LYS A 196 73.07 3.77 62.19
C LYS A 196 73.76 2.80 61.24
N ASP A 197 74.13 3.25 60.05
CA ASP A 197 74.90 2.43 59.13
C ASP A 197 76.32 2.16 59.66
N GLN A 198 76.73 0.89 59.63
CA GLN A 198 77.98 0.39 60.19
C GLN A 198 78.95 -0.13 59.12
N ASP A 199 78.59 -0.08 57.84
CA ASP A 199 79.50 -0.53 56.78
C ASP A 199 80.58 0.50 56.42
N GLY A 200 80.31 1.78 56.72
CA GLY A 200 81.28 2.87 56.66
C GLY A 200 81.61 3.34 55.24
N ASP A 201 80.84 2.94 54.23
CA ASP A 201 81.02 3.33 52.83
C ASP A 201 79.71 3.93 52.27
N PRO A 202 79.51 5.26 52.37
CA PRO A 202 78.25 5.90 51.98
C PRO A 202 77.95 5.86 50.47
N ASP A 203 78.91 5.41 49.64
CA ASP A 203 78.80 5.37 48.17
C ASP A 203 78.55 3.96 47.62
N ASN A 204 78.40 2.94 48.49
CA ASN A 204 78.25 1.53 48.08
C ASN A 204 76.79 1.09 47.82
N ASN A 205 75.82 2.00 48.00
CA ASN A 205 74.38 1.74 47.96
C ASN A 205 73.93 0.51 48.77
N SER A 206 74.51 0.34 49.95
CA SER A 206 74.18 -0.69 50.93
C SER A 206 74.19 -0.07 52.32
N VAL A 207 73.47 -0.69 53.25
CA VAL A 207 73.60 -0.38 54.68
C VAL A 207 73.78 -1.67 55.47
N THR A 208 74.68 -1.64 56.46
CA THR A 208 74.79 -2.72 57.46
C THR A 208 74.32 -2.23 58.81
N ILE A 209 73.21 -2.79 59.29
CA ILE A 209 72.48 -2.30 60.46
C ILE A 209 72.12 -3.47 61.39
N ASN A 210 71.93 -3.20 62.69
CA ASN A 210 71.41 -4.25 63.56
C ASN A 210 69.94 -4.49 63.22
N VAL A 211 69.48 -5.74 63.32
CA VAL A 211 68.05 -6.07 63.10
C VAL A 211 67.15 -5.19 63.98
N SER A 212 67.56 -4.92 65.22
CA SER A 212 66.80 -4.07 66.16
C SER A 212 66.67 -2.59 65.75
N ASP A 213 67.45 -2.11 64.78
CA ASP A 213 67.36 -0.73 64.28
C ASP A 213 66.25 -0.59 63.20
N LEU A 214 65.68 -1.72 62.71
CA LEU A 214 64.49 -1.81 61.84
C LEU A 214 63.41 -2.73 62.44
N THR A 215 63.33 -2.80 63.77
CA THR A 215 62.19 -3.44 64.45
C THR A 215 61.24 -2.37 64.95
N PHE A 216 59.98 -2.48 64.57
CA PHE A 216 58.93 -1.52 64.90
C PHE A 216 58.03 -2.06 66.03
N GLY A 217 57.27 -1.20 66.68
CA GLY A 217 56.45 -1.56 67.83
C GLY A 217 55.34 -0.55 68.10
N ASP A 218 54.89 -0.44 69.35
CA ASP A 218 53.74 0.42 69.69
C ASP A 218 54.06 1.92 69.80
N ASP A 219 55.19 2.39 69.25
CA ASP A 219 55.52 3.82 69.28
C ASP A 219 54.73 4.60 68.22
N ALA A 220 54.61 5.92 68.42
CA ALA A 220 53.73 6.76 67.59
C ALA A 220 54.13 6.82 66.11
N MET A 221 55.42 6.66 65.78
CA MET A 221 55.89 6.63 64.39
C MET A 221 55.48 5.32 63.74
N SER A 222 55.81 4.20 64.38
CA SER A 222 55.49 2.85 63.91
C SER A 222 53.98 2.68 63.70
N GLN A 223 53.15 3.08 64.68
CA GLN A 223 51.69 3.07 64.54
C GLN A 223 51.16 3.98 63.43
N ALA A 224 51.80 5.12 63.19
CA ALA A 224 51.37 6.03 62.13
C ALA A 224 51.74 5.52 60.73
N MET A 225 52.86 4.81 60.61
CA MET A 225 53.37 4.26 59.36
C MET A 225 52.88 2.83 59.07
N ASP A 226 52.01 2.28 59.92
CA ASP A 226 51.49 0.90 59.85
C ASP A 226 52.61 -0.18 59.94
N LEU A 227 53.66 0.14 60.70
CA LEU A 227 54.79 -0.76 60.95
C LEU A 227 54.67 -1.37 62.35
N ASP A 228 54.93 -2.66 62.48
CA ASP A 228 54.86 -3.38 63.75
C ASP A 228 56.00 -4.38 63.95
N SER A 229 55.90 -5.23 64.98
CA SER A 229 56.96 -6.20 65.28
C SER A 229 57.06 -7.36 64.30
N GLU A 230 56.05 -7.55 63.44
CA GLU A 230 55.99 -8.57 62.39
C GLU A 230 56.41 -8.01 61.02
N THR A 231 56.52 -6.68 60.85
CA THR A 231 57.07 -6.05 59.64
C THR A 231 58.45 -6.61 59.30
N THR A 232 58.59 -7.15 58.10
CA THR A 232 59.83 -7.67 57.53
C THR A 232 60.53 -6.64 56.66
N VAL A 233 61.79 -6.90 56.32
CA VAL A 233 62.56 -6.06 55.39
C VAL A 233 62.71 -6.91 54.13
N ASP A 234 62.01 -6.54 53.08
CA ASP A 234 61.85 -7.36 51.89
C ASP A 234 62.39 -6.66 50.63
N GLU A 235 62.60 -7.46 49.59
CA GLU A 235 62.98 -6.92 48.27
C GLU A 235 61.81 -6.14 47.67
N GLY A 236 62.04 -4.88 47.32
CA GLY A 236 61.03 -3.92 46.83
C GLY A 236 60.61 -2.86 47.86
N ASP A 237 60.94 -3.03 49.15
CA ASP A 237 60.74 -1.99 50.16
C ASP A 237 61.68 -0.80 49.96
N TYR A 238 61.36 0.36 50.55
CA TYR A 238 62.19 1.55 50.47
C TYR A 238 62.86 1.89 51.79
N LEU A 239 64.16 2.18 51.76
CA LEU A 239 64.87 2.82 52.84
C LEU A 239 64.79 4.34 52.70
N ALA A 240 64.19 5.02 53.68
CA ALA A 240 64.27 6.48 53.82
C ALA A 240 65.44 6.85 54.73
N ILE A 241 66.62 7.09 54.14
CA ILE A 241 67.83 7.41 54.88
C ILE A 241 67.83 8.89 55.24
N TYR A 242 67.80 9.22 56.53
CA TYR A 242 67.64 10.59 56.98
C TYR A 242 68.72 11.07 57.96
N THR A 243 68.83 12.40 58.07
CA THR A 243 69.63 13.09 59.08
C THR A 243 68.75 14.02 59.92
N GLY A 244 69.08 14.17 61.20
CA GLY A 244 68.30 14.96 62.17
C GLY A 244 67.50 14.09 63.15
N THR A 245 66.54 14.72 63.84
CA THR A 245 65.71 14.04 64.85
C THR A 245 64.32 13.72 64.27
N MET A 246 63.82 12.52 64.54
CA MET A 246 62.55 12.00 64.01
C MET A 246 61.39 12.35 64.94
N GLY A 247 60.37 13.03 64.42
CA GLY A 247 59.15 13.35 65.17
C GLY A 247 58.15 14.17 64.36
N GLU A 248 56.89 14.18 64.81
CA GLU A 248 55.73 14.79 64.12
C GLU A 248 55.91 16.30 63.81
N ASN A 249 56.74 17.00 64.60
CA ASN A 249 57.00 18.45 64.47
C ASN A 249 58.50 18.80 64.46
N GLU A 250 59.38 17.81 64.22
CA GLU A 250 60.84 17.99 64.25
C GLU A 250 61.42 18.24 62.85
N SER A 251 62.54 18.97 62.77
CA SER A 251 63.18 19.34 61.50
C SER A 251 64.32 18.38 61.15
N GLY A 252 64.04 17.32 60.42
CA GLY A 252 65.05 16.49 59.74
C GLY A 252 64.91 16.57 58.22
N THR A 253 65.77 15.86 57.50
CA THR A 253 65.75 15.80 56.04
C THR A 253 66.14 14.41 55.57
N VAL A 254 65.37 13.84 54.65
CA VAL A 254 65.75 12.60 53.95
C VAL A 254 66.89 12.93 53.00
N SER A 255 68.02 12.27 53.21
CA SER A 255 69.21 12.43 52.37
C SER A 255 69.07 11.64 51.07
N LEU A 256 68.41 10.47 51.12
CA LEU A 256 68.23 9.57 49.99
C LEU A 256 67.08 8.58 50.25
N TYR A 257 66.36 8.21 49.19
CA TYR A 257 65.48 7.05 49.16
C TYR A 257 66.17 5.92 48.40
N GLY A 258 66.15 4.70 48.94
CA GLY A 258 66.76 3.53 48.33
C GLY A 258 65.79 2.37 48.21
N GLU A 259 65.49 1.92 47.00
CA GLU A 259 64.70 0.70 46.76
C GLU A 259 65.54 -0.54 47.07
N ILE A 260 65.07 -1.38 47.98
CA ILE A 260 65.78 -2.56 48.45
C ILE A 260 65.78 -3.63 47.35
N THR A 261 66.97 -4.07 46.96
CA THR A 261 67.16 -5.09 45.92
C THR A 261 67.64 -6.43 46.47
N SER A 262 68.12 -6.47 47.71
CA SER A 262 68.54 -7.69 48.38
C SER A 262 68.69 -7.45 49.88
N VAL A 263 68.21 -8.41 50.67
CA VAL A 263 68.35 -8.43 52.13
C VAL A 263 69.08 -9.70 52.54
N LEU A 264 70.23 -9.55 53.21
CA LEU A 264 71.00 -10.67 53.75
C LEU A 264 71.07 -10.56 55.27
N LEU A 265 70.54 -11.56 55.97
CA LEU A 265 70.67 -11.68 57.41
C LEU A 265 71.97 -12.41 57.76
N SER A 266 72.89 -11.72 58.43
CA SER A 266 74.18 -12.28 58.87
C SER A 266 74.52 -11.80 60.27
N GLU A 267 74.78 -12.74 61.19
CA GLU A 267 75.20 -12.45 62.58
C GLU A 267 74.28 -11.47 63.36
N GLY A 268 72.96 -11.48 63.08
CA GLY A 268 71.99 -10.58 63.73
C GLY A 268 72.00 -9.15 63.18
N LYS A 269 72.57 -8.95 61.99
CA LYS A 269 72.55 -7.70 61.23
C LYS A 269 71.91 -7.92 59.87
N TYR A 270 71.18 -6.92 59.39
CA TYR A 270 70.76 -6.86 58.00
C TYR A 270 71.88 -6.17 57.19
N ILE A 271 72.24 -6.81 56.07
CA ILE A 271 72.97 -6.17 54.98
C ILE A 271 71.93 -5.93 53.89
N VAL A 272 71.52 -4.67 53.73
CA VAL A 272 70.46 -4.26 52.81
C VAL A 272 71.10 -3.54 51.64
N SER A 273 71.08 -4.14 50.46
CA SER A 273 71.51 -3.49 49.21
C SER A 273 70.33 -2.78 48.58
N TYR A 274 70.52 -1.55 48.12
CA TYR A 274 69.46 -0.74 47.54
C TYR A 274 69.90 -0.01 46.27
N ILE A 275 68.95 0.51 45.50
CA ILE A 275 69.21 1.42 44.38
C ILE A 275 68.65 2.80 44.75
N PRO A 276 69.45 3.87 44.64
CA PRO A 276 68.97 5.24 44.79
C PRO A 276 67.78 5.54 43.87
N VAL A 277 66.65 5.95 44.44
CA VAL A 277 65.46 6.40 43.70
C VAL A 277 65.11 7.84 44.08
N SER A 278 64.47 8.57 43.17
CA SER A 278 63.92 9.88 43.54
C SER A 278 62.66 9.70 44.40
N GLU A 279 62.30 10.71 45.18
CA GLU A 279 61.03 10.70 45.91
C GLU A 279 59.83 10.60 44.95
N GLU A 280 59.96 11.16 43.75
CA GLU A 280 58.93 11.10 42.71
C GLU A 280 58.75 9.68 42.17
N ASP A 281 59.85 8.99 41.83
CA ASP A 281 59.81 7.60 41.36
C ASP A 281 59.24 6.66 42.44
N MET A 282 59.69 6.82 43.69
CA MET A 282 59.17 6.06 44.84
C MET A 282 57.65 6.25 44.99
N ARG A 283 57.17 7.50 44.86
CA ARG A 283 55.74 7.82 44.99
C ARG A 283 54.88 7.24 43.88
N GLN A 284 55.47 6.99 42.70
CA GLN A 284 54.82 6.40 41.54
C GLN A 284 54.95 4.86 41.48
N THR A 285 55.62 4.21 42.43
CA THR A 285 55.88 2.76 42.34
C THR A 285 54.62 1.90 42.34
N MET A 286 53.52 2.40 42.89
CA MET A 286 52.22 1.73 42.88
C MET A 286 51.23 2.38 41.91
N ASP A 287 51.70 3.22 40.99
CA ASP A 287 50.82 3.86 40.02
C ASP A 287 50.40 2.85 38.94
N VAL A 288 49.09 2.81 38.70
CA VAL A 288 48.47 2.12 37.57
C VAL A 288 47.54 3.10 36.90
N TYR A 289 47.65 3.22 35.59
CA TYR A 289 46.66 3.88 34.76
C TYR A 289 46.58 3.10 33.46
N GLN A 290 45.42 2.53 33.17
CA GLN A 290 45.17 1.76 31.96
C GLN A 290 43.78 2.11 31.41
N LYS A 291 43.69 2.31 30.09
CA LYS A 291 42.43 2.50 29.37
C LYS A 291 42.26 1.38 28.37
N GLU A 292 41.21 0.59 28.53
CA GLU A 292 40.90 -0.53 27.64
C GLU A 292 39.53 -0.32 26.97
N ASN A 293 39.52 -0.26 25.64
CA ASN A 293 38.29 -0.28 24.86
C ASN A 293 37.90 -1.73 24.61
N VAL A 294 36.65 -2.09 24.86
CA VAL A 294 36.15 -3.42 24.52
C VAL A 294 35.79 -3.44 23.04
N GLU A 295 36.53 -4.20 22.24
CA GLU A 295 36.25 -4.35 20.81
C GLU A 295 35.03 -5.25 20.60
N GLY A 296 34.18 -4.88 19.62
CA GLY A 296 32.99 -5.67 19.29
C GLY A 296 33.31 -7.06 18.74
N GLU A 297 34.46 -7.23 18.09
CA GLU A 297 34.90 -8.54 17.57
C GLU A 297 35.15 -9.53 18.72
N ASP A 298 35.78 -9.06 19.80
CA ASP A 298 36.07 -9.86 21.00
C ASP A 298 34.77 -10.30 21.69
N LEU A 299 33.74 -9.45 21.68
CA LEU A 299 32.41 -9.78 22.22
C LEU A 299 31.66 -10.87 21.42
N LEU A 300 32.05 -11.13 20.17
CA LEU A 300 31.42 -12.11 19.28
C LEU A 300 32.32 -13.31 18.93
N GLU A 301 33.55 -13.38 19.44
CA GLU A 301 34.59 -14.33 19.00
C GLU A 301 34.12 -15.80 19.02
N ASP A 302 33.33 -16.19 20.02
CA ASP A 302 32.78 -17.55 20.19
C ASP A 302 31.29 -17.69 19.82
N THR A 303 30.72 -16.71 19.10
CA THR A 303 29.28 -16.69 18.75
C THR A 303 29.06 -16.96 17.26
N ASP A 304 28.21 -17.94 16.92
CA ASP A 304 27.69 -18.08 15.55
C ASP A 304 26.64 -16.98 15.31
N VAL A 305 27.10 -15.88 14.70
CA VAL A 305 26.29 -14.69 14.44
C VAL A 305 25.06 -15.03 13.58
N GLN A 306 25.19 -15.95 12.61
CA GLN A 306 24.08 -16.28 11.72
C GLN A 306 23.01 -17.11 12.46
N GLU A 307 23.43 -18.08 13.27
CA GLU A 307 22.50 -18.87 14.10
C GLU A 307 21.77 -17.97 15.11
N LEU A 308 22.48 -17.01 15.71
CA LEU A 308 21.89 -16.05 16.64
C LEU A 308 20.90 -15.10 15.95
N GLU A 309 21.18 -14.63 14.73
CA GLU A 309 20.24 -13.83 13.93
C GLU A 309 18.96 -14.63 13.62
N GLU A 310 19.07 -15.89 13.20
CA GLU A 310 17.93 -16.78 12.91
C GLU A 310 17.08 -17.07 14.17
N ASP A 311 17.73 -17.23 15.33
CA ASP A 311 17.06 -17.39 16.62
C ASP A 311 16.31 -16.12 17.05
N ILE A 312 16.91 -14.94 16.85
CA ILE A 312 16.27 -13.64 17.11
C ILE A 312 15.04 -13.45 16.21
N GLU A 313 15.15 -13.77 14.91
CA GLU A 313 14.04 -13.70 13.97
C GLU A 313 12.89 -14.63 14.39
N THR A 314 13.22 -15.87 14.78
CA THR A 314 12.24 -16.86 15.23
C THR A 314 11.55 -16.42 16.52
N GLN A 315 12.30 -15.96 17.52
CA GLN A 315 11.75 -15.47 18.78
C GLN A 315 10.89 -14.21 18.57
N ALA A 316 11.26 -13.32 17.67
CA ALA A 316 10.46 -12.14 17.33
C ALA A 316 9.12 -12.53 16.71
N VAL A 317 9.08 -13.54 15.82
CA VAL A 317 7.82 -14.11 15.29
C VAL A 317 7.01 -14.77 16.40
N ASP A 318 7.62 -15.62 17.22
CA ASP A 318 6.97 -16.40 18.28
C ASP A 318 6.45 -15.55 19.44
N SER A 319 7.07 -14.39 19.69
CA SER A 319 6.65 -13.42 20.71
C SER A 319 5.22 -12.92 20.49
N GLY A 320 4.73 -12.98 19.24
CA GLY A 320 3.43 -12.44 18.86
C GLY A 320 3.38 -10.91 18.80
N PHE A 321 4.48 -10.20 19.04
CA PHE A 321 4.53 -8.73 19.01
C PHE A 321 4.01 -8.16 17.69
N ALA A 322 4.50 -8.66 16.55
CA ALA A 322 4.06 -8.25 15.22
C ALA A 322 2.55 -8.49 15.00
N SER A 323 2.02 -9.57 15.59
CA SER A 323 0.60 -9.91 15.52
C SER A 323 -0.26 -8.99 16.40
N GLU A 324 0.21 -8.65 17.61
CA GLU A 324 -0.50 -7.75 18.53
C GLU A 324 -0.56 -6.32 17.98
N VAL A 325 0.54 -5.82 17.40
CA VAL A 325 0.56 -4.51 16.74
C VAL A 325 -0.41 -4.49 15.55
N ALA A 326 -0.40 -5.54 14.73
CA ALA A 326 -1.31 -5.68 13.61
C ALA A 326 -2.79 -5.73 14.03
N GLU A 327 -3.11 -6.45 15.12
CA GLU A 327 -4.46 -6.49 15.69
C GLU A 327 -4.92 -5.10 16.15
N ARG A 328 -4.12 -4.38 16.93
CA ARG A 328 -4.48 -3.05 17.43
C ARG A 328 -4.66 -2.03 16.30
N VAL A 329 -3.84 -2.09 15.25
CA VAL A 329 -3.97 -1.21 14.08
C VAL A 329 -5.21 -1.57 13.25
N ALA A 330 -5.50 -2.86 13.09
CA ALA A 330 -6.72 -3.32 12.42
C ALA A 330 -7.98 -2.92 13.21
N ASP A 331 -7.99 -3.10 14.53
CA ASP A 331 -9.08 -2.70 15.41
C ASP A 331 -9.27 -1.18 15.39
N ALA A 332 -8.19 -0.39 15.48
CA ALA A 332 -8.26 1.07 15.35
C ALA A 332 -8.82 1.54 14.00
N ALA A 333 -8.57 0.79 12.91
CA ALA A 333 -9.16 1.05 11.60
C ALA A 333 -10.66 0.69 11.53
N MET A 334 -11.16 -0.15 12.44
CA MET A 334 -12.56 -0.59 12.50
C MET A 334 -13.41 0.09 13.59
N GLU A 335 -12.80 0.54 14.69
CA GLU A 335 -13.47 1.02 15.91
C GLU A 335 -13.41 2.55 16.09
N THR A 336 -13.88 3.34 15.12
CA THR A 336 -14.18 4.76 15.40
C THR A 336 -15.59 4.88 16.00
N GLU A 337 -15.75 5.55 17.15
CA GLU A 337 -17.05 5.77 17.84
C GLU A 337 -18.16 6.31 16.90
N SER A 338 -17.78 7.11 15.91
CA SER A 338 -18.68 7.63 14.87
C SER A 338 -19.29 6.54 13.98
N PHE A 339 -18.62 5.39 13.83
CA PHE A 339 -19.07 4.26 13.02
C PHE A 339 -20.03 3.36 13.79
N GLU A 340 -19.85 3.21 15.11
CA GLU A 340 -20.82 2.57 16.00
C GLU A 340 -22.12 3.39 16.10
N GLU A 341 -22.03 4.73 16.21
CA GLU A 341 -23.19 5.62 16.17
C GLU A 341 -23.88 5.63 14.78
N LEU A 342 -23.11 5.59 13.69
CA LEU A 342 -23.66 5.41 12.34
C LEU A 342 -24.36 4.05 12.23
N GLN A 343 -23.81 3.00 12.81
CA GLN A 343 -24.43 1.67 12.80
C GLN A 343 -25.73 1.64 13.62
N GLU A 344 -25.75 2.28 14.79
CA GLU A 344 -26.92 2.36 15.66
C GLU A 344 -28.04 3.20 15.00
N SER A 345 -27.68 4.33 14.37
CA SER A 345 -28.63 5.16 13.60
C SER A 345 -29.15 4.47 12.33
N LEU A 346 -28.28 3.81 11.54
CA LEU A 346 -28.70 3.03 10.36
C LEU A 346 -29.60 1.84 10.74
N LYS A 347 -29.40 1.28 11.94
CA LYS A 347 -30.23 0.21 12.49
C LYS A 347 -31.60 0.71 12.93
N GLU A 348 -31.67 1.87 13.59
CA GLU A 348 -32.92 2.51 14.01
C GLU A 348 -33.74 3.07 12.84
N ASP A 349 -33.11 3.79 11.90
CA ASP A 349 -33.81 4.53 10.84
C ASP A 349 -34.09 3.69 9.57
N MET A 350 -33.24 2.72 9.25
CA MET A 350 -33.32 1.95 7.99
C MET A 350 -33.62 0.45 8.17
N ASN A 351 -33.84 -0.03 9.41
CA ASN A 351 -34.09 -1.44 9.73
C ASN A 351 -33.06 -2.38 9.06
N ALA A 352 -31.80 -1.95 9.05
CA ALA A 352 -30.67 -2.65 8.44
C ALA A 352 -29.93 -3.44 9.53
N ASP A 353 -29.99 -4.77 9.49
CA ASP A 353 -29.23 -5.60 10.43
C ASP A 353 -27.77 -5.70 9.95
N ILE A 354 -26.96 -4.70 10.31
CA ILE A 354 -25.52 -4.72 10.08
C ILE A 354 -24.89 -5.31 11.35
N MET A 355 -24.63 -6.62 11.36
CA MET A 355 -23.83 -7.25 12.40
C MET A 355 -22.34 -7.05 12.07
N VAL A 356 -21.68 -6.18 12.83
CA VAL A 356 -20.22 -6.20 12.99
C VAL A 356 -19.98 -6.69 14.41
N GLN A 357 -19.50 -7.91 14.57
CA GLN A 357 -18.85 -8.32 15.82
C GLN A 357 -17.36 -8.12 15.59
N SER A 358 -16.72 -7.19 16.30
CA SER A 358 -15.28 -7.27 16.50
C SER A 358 -15.05 -8.54 17.34
N GLN A 359 -14.51 -9.57 16.71
CA GLN A 359 -14.04 -10.75 17.43
C GLN A 359 -12.53 -10.64 17.52
N GLY A 360 -12.03 -10.28 18.70
CA GLY A 360 -10.59 -10.25 18.96
C GLY A 360 -9.90 -11.59 18.62
N TYR A 361 -8.61 -11.52 18.29
CA TYR A 361 -7.74 -12.59 17.77
C TYR A 361 -7.84 -13.93 18.52
N GLY A 362 -8.06 -13.88 19.85
CA GLY A 362 -8.28 -15.06 20.69
C GLY A 362 -9.52 -15.92 20.33
N GLN A 363 -10.53 -15.33 19.68
CA GLN A 363 -11.70 -16.05 19.16
C GLN A 363 -11.54 -16.47 17.70
N LEU A 364 -10.85 -15.68 16.88
CA LEU A 364 -10.52 -16.01 15.47
C LEU A 364 -9.67 -17.28 15.36
N ARG A 365 -8.69 -17.47 16.25
CA ARG A 365 -7.90 -18.71 16.35
C ARG A 365 -8.75 -19.92 16.72
N LYS A 366 -9.77 -19.74 17.56
CA LYS A 366 -10.71 -20.81 17.96
C LYS A 366 -11.71 -21.15 16.84
N ALA A 367 -12.16 -20.17 16.06
CA ALA A 367 -13.04 -20.39 14.91
C ALA A 367 -12.31 -21.14 13.77
N ARG A 368 -11.04 -20.79 13.49
CA ARG A 368 -10.19 -21.46 12.48
C ARG A 368 -9.84 -22.91 12.87
N ALA A 369 -9.58 -23.16 14.16
CA ALA A 369 -9.36 -24.52 14.68
C ALA A 369 -10.64 -25.37 14.77
N ALA A 370 -11.82 -24.75 14.77
CA ALA A 370 -13.12 -25.43 14.89
C ALA A 370 -13.84 -25.70 13.55
N GLY A 371 -13.23 -25.36 12.40
CA GLY A 371 -13.82 -25.61 11.08
C GLY A 371 -15.13 -24.85 10.80
N GLY A 372 -15.36 -23.74 11.50
CA GLY A 372 -16.56 -22.91 11.32
C GLY A 372 -16.51 -22.08 10.04
N ALA A 373 -17.52 -22.21 9.18
CA ALA A 373 -17.71 -21.43 7.95
C ALA A 373 -18.18 -19.99 8.21
N GLY A 374 -17.49 -19.25 9.09
CA GLY A 374 -17.62 -17.79 9.22
C GLY A 374 -16.31 -17.16 8.77
N GLY A 375 -16.30 -16.58 7.57
CA GLY A 375 -15.10 -15.90 7.05
C GLY A 375 -14.72 -14.74 7.95
N SER A 376 -13.51 -14.78 8.50
CA SER A 376 -12.92 -13.67 9.23
C SER A 376 -12.75 -12.47 8.28
N ARG A 377 -13.31 -11.30 8.64
CA ARG A 377 -13.22 -10.05 7.85
C ARG A 377 -11.81 -9.47 7.75
N VAL A 378 -10.85 -10.02 8.49
CA VAL A 378 -9.44 -9.61 8.50
C VAL A 378 -8.58 -10.81 8.16
N GLU A 379 -7.70 -10.64 7.17
CA GLU A 379 -6.64 -11.56 6.80
C GLU A 379 -5.29 -10.92 7.15
N LEU A 380 -4.47 -11.65 7.93
CA LEU A 380 -3.09 -11.26 8.21
C LEU A 380 -2.19 -12.06 7.28
N GLY A 381 -1.29 -11.39 6.55
CA GLY A 381 -0.24 -12.09 5.83
C GLY A 381 0.91 -12.50 6.75
N VAL A 382 1.87 -13.25 6.19
CA VAL A 382 3.00 -13.78 6.96
C VAL A 382 3.92 -12.61 7.34
N PRO A 383 4.25 -12.42 8.63
CA PRO A 383 5.19 -11.37 9.02
C PRO A 383 6.57 -11.70 8.45
N THR A 384 7.22 -10.70 7.85
CA THR A 384 8.62 -10.78 7.45
C THR A 384 9.47 -10.19 8.56
N VAL A 385 10.41 -10.96 9.10
CA VAL A 385 11.35 -10.49 10.13
C VAL A 385 12.76 -10.66 9.59
N LYS A 386 13.62 -9.66 9.85
CA LYS A 386 15.03 -9.70 9.48
C LYS A 386 15.89 -9.11 10.59
N ALA A 387 16.86 -9.88 11.09
CA ALA A 387 17.86 -9.40 12.05
C ALA A 387 19.20 -9.07 11.35
N ASN A 388 20.01 -8.23 11.98
CA ASN A 388 21.36 -7.88 11.55
C ASN A 388 22.21 -7.49 12.77
N LEU A 389 23.20 -8.32 13.10
CA LEU A 389 24.16 -8.09 14.17
C LEU A 389 25.53 -7.70 13.57
N GLY A 390 26.21 -6.75 14.18
CA GLY A 390 27.54 -6.33 13.73
C GLY A 390 28.30 -5.54 14.78
N THR A 391 29.55 -5.21 14.48
CA THR A 391 30.49 -4.61 15.44
C THR A 391 30.79 -3.13 15.20
N THR A 392 30.35 -2.60 14.07
CA THR A 392 30.52 -1.19 13.68
C THR A 392 29.31 -0.37 14.13
N LEU A 393 29.56 0.63 14.98
CA LEU A 393 28.54 1.57 15.48
C LEU A 393 28.27 2.67 14.46
N LYS A 394 27.06 3.22 14.45
CA LYS A 394 26.66 4.29 13.50
C LYS A 394 26.34 5.60 14.18
N HIS A 395 26.04 5.59 15.48
CA HIS A 395 25.48 6.74 16.19
C HIS A 395 26.46 7.40 17.16
N PHE A 396 27.73 7.00 17.15
CA PHE A 396 28.82 7.54 17.96
C PHE A 396 29.99 7.95 17.06
N ASP A 397 30.65 9.07 17.38
CA ASP A 397 31.74 9.63 16.57
C ASP A 397 33.08 8.92 16.82
N GLY A 398 33.88 8.77 15.76
CA GLY A 398 35.15 8.03 15.74
C GLY A 398 35.02 6.65 15.09
N ASP A 399 36.12 6.06 14.62
CA ASP A 399 36.14 4.63 14.26
C ASP A 399 36.03 3.82 15.56
N VAL A 400 34.80 3.61 16.04
CA VAL A 400 34.51 2.97 17.34
C VAL A 400 33.84 1.61 17.18
N SER A 401 34.42 0.63 17.85
CA SER A 401 34.01 -0.77 17.93
C SER A 401 33.05 -0.99 19.11
N GLY A 402 32.05 -1.85 18.92
CA GLY A 402 31.05 -2.19 19.94
C GLY A 402 30.05 -3.22 19.42
N LEU A 403 28.84 -3.29 19.96
CA LEU A 403 27.78 -4.17 19.45
C LEU A 403 26.64 -3.36 18.85
N ARG A 404 26.20 -3.74 17.65
CA ARG A 404 25.06 -3.17 16.94
C ARG A 404 24.08 -4.26 16.53
N LEU A 405 22.83 -4.16 16.96
CA LEU A 405 21.72 -4.99 16.52
C LEU A 405 20.67 -4.16 15.78
N ALA A 406 20.26 -4.59 14.59
CA ALA A 406 19.13 -4.03 13.86
C ALA A 406 18.10 -5.11 13.51
N LEU A 407 16.81 -4.79 13.67
CA LEU A 407 15.68 -5.69 13.43
C LEU A 407 14.62 -4.97 12.59
N GLU A 408 14.20 -5.57 11.47
CA GLU A 408 13.11 -5.07 10.61
C GLU A 408 11.94 -6.07 10.60
N ILE A 409 10.73 -5.57 10.83
CA ILE A 409 9.48 -6.35 10.88
C ILE A 409 8.47 -5.74 9.90
N GLY A 410 7.95 -6.54 8.97
CA GLY A 410 6.90 -6.14 8.03
C GLY A 410 5.65 -7.01 8.18
N VAL A 411 4.47 -6.39 8.24
CA VAL A 411 3.18 -7.10 8.37
C VAL A 411 2.15 -6.55 7.37
N PRO A 412 1.78 -7.30 6.33
CA PRO A 412 0.62 -7.01 5.50
C PRO A 412 -0.68 -7.45 6.18
N ILE A 413 -1.69 -6.59 6.18
CA ILE A 413 -3.04 -6.85 6.67
C ILE A 413 -4.03 -6.50 5.58
N THR A 414 -5.01 -7.37 5.36
CA THR A 414 -6.12 -7.17 4.42
C THR A 414 -7.42 -7.22 5.18
N VAL A 415 -8.21 -6.15 5.10
CA VAL A 415 -9.55 -6.07 5.68
C VAL A 415 -10.57 -6.21 4.56
N HIS A 416 -11.34 -7.30 4.58
CA HIS A 416 -12.44 -7.54 3.65
C HIS A 416 -13.69 -6.80 4.10
N VAL A 417 -13.94 -5.66 3.46
CA VAL A 417 -15.10 -4.81 3.79
C VAL A 417 -16.37 -5.37 3.14
N ASN A 418 -16.25 -5.89 1.90
CA ASN A 418 -17.32 -6.52 1.12
C ASN A 418 -16.76 -7.51 0.07
N ARG A 419 -17.62 -8.30 -0.61
CA ARG A 419 -17.21 -9.13 -1.75
C ARG A 419 -16.61 -8.26 -2.85
N GLY A 420 -15.29 -8.31 -3.04
CA GLY A 420 -14.60 -7.55 -4.09
C GLY A 420 -13.95 -6.25 -3.61
N ALA A 421 -14.02 -5.90 -2.32
CA ALA A 421 -13.45 -4.67 -1.78
C ALA A 421 -12.65 -4.91 -0.50
N ASP A 422 -11.37 -4.53 -0.56
CA ASP A 422 -10.40 -4.70 0.52
C ASP A 422 -9.80 -3.35 0.93
N ILE A 423 -9.50 -3.20 2.23
CA ILE A 423 -8.57 -2.19 2.72
C ILE A 423 -7.26 -2.91 3.04
N GLU A 424 -6.19 -2.47 2.38
CA GLU A 424 -4.85 -2.99 2.61
C GLU A 424 -4.10 -2.09 3.59
N ILE A 425 -3.49 -2.70 4.60
CA ILE A 425 -2.68 -2.01 5.61
C ILE A 425 -1.30 -2.67 5.62
N MET A 426 -0.25 -1.90 5.33
CA MET A 426 1.13 -2.34 5.45
C MET A 426 1.77 -1.71 6.67
N ILE A 427 2.11 -2.52 7.67
CA ILE A 427 2.87 -2.10 8.85
C ILE A 427 4.33 -2.46 8.65
N THR A 428 5.24 -1.54 8.91
CA THR A 428 6.69 -1.78 8.96
C THR A 428 7.25 -1.20 10.25
N ALA A 429 7.91 -2.01 11.06
CA ALA A 429 8.57 -1.59 12.28
C ALA A 429 10.08 -1.88 12.20
N THR A 430 10.90 -1.00 12.76
CA THR A 430 12.35 -1.17 12.84
C THR A 430 12.81 -0.93 14.27
N PHE A 431 13.79 -1.71 14.73
CA PHE A 431 14.46 -1.54 16.01
C PHE A 431 15.98 -1.57 15.78
N GLU A 432 16.71 -0.66 16.40
CA GLU A 432 18.17 -0.58 16.34
C GLU A 432 18.72 -0.31 17.74
N GLN A 433 19.73 -1.06 18.16
CA GLN A 433 20.42 -0.89 19.42
C GLN A 433 21.93 -0.89 19.17
N GLU A 434 22.64 0.08 19.76
CA GLU A 434 24.09 0.14 19.78
C GLU A 434 24.58 0.30 21.21
N VAL A 435 25.62 -0.45 21.56
CA VAL A 435 26.26 -0.41 22.87
C VAL A 435 27.78 -0.43 22.69
N ARG A 436 28.46 0.46 23.42
CA ARG A 436 29.91 0.43 23.59
C ARG A 436 30.28 0.57 25.05
N VAL A 437 31.33 -0.15 25.42
CA VAL A 437 31.90 -0.16 26.75
C VAL A 437 33.39 0.15 26.67
N SER A 438 33.86 1.07 27.50
CA SER A 438 35.27 1.29 27.76
C SER A 438 35.52 1.23 29.27
N ILE A 439 36.65 0.65 29.67
CA ILE A 439 37.03 0.48 31.06
C ILE A 439 38.34 1.23 31.30
N ASP A 440 38.35 2.10 32.30
CA ASP A 440 39.52 2.86 32.74
C ASP A 440 39.85 2.47 34.18
N VAL A 441 41.10 2.17 34.48
CA VAL A 441 41.56 1.82 35.84
C VAL A 441 42.68 2.77 36.25
N ASP A 442 42.47 3.54 37.33
CA ASP A 442 43.47 4.40 37.97
C ASP A 442 43.75 3.93 39.40
N GLY A 443 44.91 3.30 39.58
CA GLY A 443 45.46 2.90 40.87
C GLY A 443 46.61 3.81 41.31
N SER A 444 46.66 4.16 42.60
CA SER A 444 47.77 4.93 43.17
C SER A 444 47.86 4.75 44.69
N ALA A 445 49.07 4.82 45.22
CA ALA A 445 49.30 4.84 46.66
C ALA A 445 48.86 6.19 47.27
N VAL A 446 48.14 6.14 48.39
CA VAL A 446 47.76 7.29 49.20
C VAL A 446 48.90 7.56 50.19
N TRP A 447 49.76 8.50 49.85
CA TRP A 447 50.90 8.85 50.67
C TRP A 447 50.55 9.85 51.78
N LYS A 448 50.98 9.56 53.01
CA LYS A 448 51.04 10.52 54.12
C LYS A 448 52.48 10.70 54.55
N THR A 449 52.74 11.65 55.45
CA THR A 449 54.07 11.89 56.00
C THR A 449 54.03 11.87 57.52
N TRP A 450 54.96 11.16 58.13
CA TRP A 450 55.23 11.27 59.56
C TRP A 450 56.51 12.08 59.76
N GLY A 451 56.38 13.30 60.28
CA GLY A 451 57.47 14.29 60.25
C GLY A 451 57.78 14.68 58.80
N PHE A 452 58.92 14.22 58.28
CA PHE A 452 59.39 14.47 56.91
C PHE A 452 59.58 13.17 56.09
N ILE A 453 59.19 12.01 56.62
CA ILE A 453 59.28 10.71 55.92
C ILE A 453 57.91 10.33 55.36
N PRO A 454 57.80 10.09 54.05
CA PRO A 454 56.58 9.59 53.44
C PRO A 454 56.33 8.11 53.76
N TYR A 455 55.07 7.72 53.86
CA TYR A 455 54.64 6.33 53.98
C TYR A 455 53.31 6.12 53.24
N ILE A 456 53.05 4.87 52.84
CA ILE A 456 51.80 4.48 52.18
C ILE A 456 50.74 4.27 53.26
N ALA A 457 49.78 5.18 53.33
CA ALA A 457 48.67 5.08 54.27
C ALA A 457 47.54 4.18 53.76
N ASP A 458 47.38 4.12 52.44
CA ASP A 458 46.37 3.31 51.77
C ASP A 458 46.76 3.09 50.31
N TYR A 459 46.07 2.19 49.62
CA TYR A 459 46.10 2.06 48.18
C TYR A 459 44.70 2.33 47.62
N ARG A 460 44.61 3.28 46.67
CA ARG A 460 43.36 3.68 46.04
C ARG A 460 43.31 3.12 44.63
N VAL A 461 42.22 2.44 44.29
CA VAL A 461 41.93 1.98 42.94
C VAL A 461 40.60 2.55 42.50
N THR A 462 40.59 3.23 41.37
CA THR A 462 39.40 3.77 40.74
C THR A 462 39.16 3.03 39.44
N ALA A 463 38.04 2.33 39.35
CA ALA A 463 37.57 1.72 38.11
C ALA A 463 36.43 2.59 37.55
N SER A 464 36.61 3.07 36.33
CA SER A 464 35.66 3.86 35.57
C SER A 464 35.12 3.03 34.41
N LEU A 465 33.81 3.02 34.25
CA LEU A 465 33.11 2.33 33.15
C LEU A 465 32.41 3.37 32.29
N GLU A 466 32.93 3.63 31.10
CA GLU A 466 32.25 4.44 30.10
C GLU A 466 31.26 3.56 29.32
N LEU A 467 29.96 3.83 29.48
CA LEU A 467 28.88 3.16 28.76
C LEU A 467 28.24 4.14 27.78
N TYR A 468 28.30 3.80 26.49
CA TYR A 468 27.62 4.51 25.41
C TYR A 468 26.45 3.66 24.92
N GLU A 469 25.26 4.25 24.87
CA GLU A 469 24.02 3.56 24.48
C GLU A 469 23.22 4.36 23.47
N TYR A 470 22.78 3.70 22.39
CA TYR A 470 21.81 4.23 21.44
C TYR A 470 20.69 3.22 21.19
N THR A 471 19.45 3.71 21.25
CA THR A 471 18.25 2.95 20.89
C THR A 471 17.46 3.72 19.84
N GLY A 472 17.13 3.08 18.73
CA GLY A 472 16.28 3.60 17.65
C GLY A 472 15.06 2.70 17.40
N ILE A 473 13.88 3.30 17.27
CA ILE A 473 12.62 2.63 16.95
C ILE A 473 11.93 3.38 15.82
N GLY A 474 11.49 2.66 14.79
CA GLY A 474 10.68 3.18 13.69
C GLY A 474 9.40 2.39 13.53
N LEU A 475 8.30 3.07 13.16
CA LEU A 475 7.02 2.45 12.84
C LEU A 475 6.37 3.22 11.68
N ASN A 476 5.99 2.53 10.61
CA ASN A 476 5.29 3.07 9.46
C ASN A 476 4.04 2.23 9.17
N VAL A 477 2.92 2.89 8.87
CA VAL A 477 1.62 2.28 8.56
C VAL A 477 1.06 2.94 7.30
N ASN A 478 0.84 2.16 6.25
CA ASN A 478 0.24 2.64 5.01
C ASN A 478 -1.13 2.01 4.80
N PHE A 479 -2.15 2.83 4.55
CA PHE A 479 -3.53 2.46 4.26
C PHE A 479 -3.83 2.72 2.78
N LYS A 480 -4.37 1.71 2.10
CA LYS A 480 -4.87 1.86 0.73
C LYS A 480 -6.17 1.10 0.51
N THR A 481 -7.09 1.65 -0.27
CA THR A 481 -8.25 0.92 -0.80
C THR A 481 -7.88 0.14 -2.07
N ALA A 482 -8.29 -1.13 -2.18
CA ALA A 482 -8.05 -1.97 -3.35
C ALA A 482 -9.25 -2.90 -3.68
N GLU A 483 -9.39 -3.28 -4.95
CA GLU A 483 -10.32 -4.34 -5.37
C GLU A 483 -9.77 -5.73 -5.02
N THR A 484 -10.60 -6.62 -4.47
CA THR A 484 -10.17 -7.95 -3.97
C THR A 484 -9.46 -8.78 -5.04
N GLY A 485 -8.29 -9.30 -4.72
CA GLY A 485 -7.53 -10.25 -5.56
C GLY A 485 -6.42 -9.63 -6.41
N ASN A 486 -6.24 -8.31 -6.34
CA ASN A 486 -4.97 -7.69 -6.75
C ASN A 486 -4.00 -7.77 -5.57
N PRO A 487 -2.84 -8.45 -5.71
CA PRO A 487 -1.85 -8.49 -4.63
C PRO A 487 -1.29 -7.08 -4.38
N VAL A 488 -0.93 -6.80 -3.12
CA VAL A 488 -0.12 -5.64 -2.68
C VAL A 488 1.00 -5.42 -3.70
N SER A 489 0.83 -4.45 -4.59
CA SER A 489 1.82 -4.18 -5.62
C SER A 489 3.06 -3.53 -5.01
N ASP A 490 4.19 -3.70 -5.70
CA ASP A 490 5.51 -3.10 -5.41
C ASP A 490 5.49 -1.55 -5.28
N SER A 491 4.35 -0.91 -5.52
CA SER A 491 4.08 0.52 -5.31
C SER A 491 4.18 0.94 -3.83
N SER A 492 3.96 0.02 -2.88
CA SER A 492 4.26 0.24 -1.46
C SER A 492 5.74 0.60 -1.22
N SER A 493 6.65 0.20 -2.13
CA SER A 493 8.06 0.56 -2.07
C SER A 493 8.32 2.04 -2.35
N LYS A 494 7.50 2.71 -3.17
CA LYS A 494 7.66 4.15 -3.45
C LYS A 494 7.21 5.00 -2.27
N LEU A 495 6.05 4.68 -1.69
CA LEU A 495 5.55 5.29 -0.44
C LEU A 495 6.52 5.06 0.73
N ARG A 496 7.03 3.82 0.89
CA ARG A 496 8.05 3.48 1.89
C ARG A 496 9.38 4.21 1.68
N LYS A 497 9.85 4.31 0.43
CA LYS A 497 11.05 5.09 0.10
C LYS A 497 10.85 6.58 0.34
N GLY A 498 9.66 7.11 0.02
CA GLY A 498 9.26 8.48 0.34
C GLY A 498 9.37 8.74 1.85
N VAL A 499 8.70 7.93 2.67
CA VAL A 499 8.72 8.04 4.13
C VAL A 499 10.13 7.87 4.71
N ASN A 500 10.90 6.86 4.29
CA ASN A 500 12.26 6.66 4.80
C ASN A 500 13.19 7.82 4.41
N LYS A 501 13.05 8.35 3.19
CA LYS A 501 13.84 9.49 2.73
C LYS A 501 13.43 10.80 3.45
N ILE A 502 12.17 10.94 3.90
CA ILE A 502 11.76 12.05 4.80
C ILE A 502 12.54 11.94 6.10
N THR A 503 12.56 10.75 6.70
CA THR A 503 13.29 10.49 7.95
C THR A 503 14.77 10.80 7.78
N GLU A 504 15.41 10.32 6.71
CA GLU A 504 16.84 10.53 6.45
C GLU A 504 17.19 12.01 6.18
N GLU A 505 16.39 12.73 5.38
CA GLU A 505 16.61 14.15 5.14
C GLU A 505 16.36 14.99 6.41
N LEU A 506 15.31 14.70 7.18
CA LEU A 506 15.06 15.35 8.47
C LEU A 506 16.18 15.04 9.48
N LYS A 507 16.60 13.76 9.60
CA LYS A 507 17.70 13.33 10.48
C LYS A 507 19.02 14.02 10.10
N ASN A 508 19.39 14.05 8.82
CA ASN A 508 20.59 14.72 8.34
C ASN A 508 20.57 16.24 8.56
N MET A 509 19.40 16.89 8.45
CA MET A 509 19.23 18.32 8.77
C MET A 509 19.32 18.61 10.27
N MET A 510 19.02 17.64 11.12
CA MET A 510 18.94 17.79 12.58
C MET A 510 20.21 17.37 13.32
N GLU A 511 21.03 16.49 12.73
CA GLU A 511 22.38 16.15 13.23
C GLU A 511 23.42 17.21 12.84
N ASN A 512 23.26 17.88 11.70
CA ASN A 512 24.25 18.81 11.14
C ASN A 512 23.84 20.29 11.24
N GLY A 513 23.08 20.67 12.28
CA GLY A 513 22.27 21.90 12.41
C GLY A 513 22.90 23.27 12.07
N GLU A 514 24.21 23.36 11.83
CA GLU A 514 24.88 24.56 11.28
C GLU A 514 25.73 24.29 10.03
N ASP A 515 26.26 23.08 9.85
CA ASP A 515 27.09 22.74 8.69
C ASP A 515 26.26 22.42 7.43
N TYR A 516 25.08 21.82 7.54
CA TYR A 516 24.24 21.61 6.34
C TYR A 516 23.73 22.93 5.75
N LEU A 517 23.66 23.99 6.57
CA LEU A 517 23.33 25.35 6.14
C LEU A 517 24.49 26.03 5.38
N ASN A 518 25.74 25.51 5.46
CA ASN A 518 26.91 26.13 4.85
C ASN A 518 27.77 25.20 3.97
N SER A 519 27.66 23.88 4.09
CA SER A 519 28.63 22.91 3.55
C SER A 519 28.01 21.63 2.99
N ALA A 520 26.88 21.72 2.30
CA ALA A 520 26.50 20.77 1.24
C ALA A 520 26.25 21.49 -0.10
N SER A 521 27.14 22.41 -0.45
CA SER A 521 27.21 23.14 -1.72
C SER A 521 27.63 22.27 -2.93
N GLY A 522 27.39 20.95 -2.86
CA GLY A 522 27.89 19.97 -3.82
C GLY A 522 26.88 19.44 -4.84
N LEU A 523 25.58 19.61 -4.62
CA LEU A 523 24.54 19.16 -5.55
C LEU A 523 23.51 20.26 -5.75
N VAL A 524 23.53 20.83 -6.96
CA VAL A 524 22.75 21.97 -7.48
C VAL A 524 23.41 23.34 -7.23
N SER A 525 23.93 23.89 -8.33
CA SER A 525 24.35 25.28 -8.45
C SER A 525 23.13 26.19 -8.38
N GLY A 526 23.02 26.94 -7.28
CA GLY A 526 22.00 27.97 -7.08
C GLY A 526 21.69 28.09 -5.59
N GLY A 527 22.03 29.21 -4.96
CA GLY A 527 21.92 29.40 -3.51
C GLY A 527 20.49 29.47 -3.01
N ASP A 528 19.88 28.32 -2.75
CA ASP A 528 18.60 28.20 -2.07
C ASP A 528 18.77 27.36 -0.79
N GLU A 529 18.53 27.99 0.37
CA GLU A 529 18.38 27.29 1.65
C GLU A 529 17.20 26.30 1.56
N ILE A 530 17.46 25.02 1.91
CA ILE A 530 16.44 23.96 1.90
C ILE A 530 15.64 24.04 3.22
N PHE A 531 14.40 24.49 3.14
CA PHE A 531 13.45 24.50 4.26
C PHE A 531 12.71 23.15 4.33
N VAL A 532 12.50 22.62 5.54
CA VAL A 532 11.68 21.42 5.84
C VAL A 532 10.30 21.46 5.16
N SER A 533 9.80 22.66 4.90
CA SER A 533 8.56 22.93 4.17
C SER A 533 8.52 22.46 2.73
N LYS A 534 9.65 22.54 2.03
CA LYS A 534 9.74 22.20 0.62
C LYS A 534 9.76 20.67 0.42
N SER A 535 10.52 19.95 1.24
CA SER A 535 10.64 18.49 1.13
C SER A 535 9.33 17.76 1.46
N LEU A 536 8.51 18.29 2.39
CA LEU A 536 7.22 17.68 2.70
C LEU A 536 6.17 17.89 1.61
N ALA A 537 6.14 19.09 1.01
CA ALA A 537 5.24 19.43 -0.10
C ALA A 537 5.49 18.56 -1.34
N GLU A 538 6.76 18.38 -1.71
CA GLU A 538 7.16 17.52 -2.83
C GLU A 538 6.66 16.08 -2.63
N ARG A 539 6.77 15.56 -1.42
CA ARG A 539 6.39 14.18 -1.11
C ARG A 539 4.89 13.99 -0.96
N TYR A 540 4.17 15.03 -0.54
CA TYR A 540 2.72 15.03 -0.72
C TYR A 540 2.30 14.95 -2.16
N SER A 541 2.95 15.74 -3.01
CA SER A 541 2.70 15.70 -4.44
C SER A 541 3.00 14.31 -5.02
N GLU A 542 4.05 13.63 -4.56
CA GLU A 542 4.34 12.24 -4.95
C GLU A 542 3.25 11.25 -4.49
N LEU A 543 2.74 11.38 -3.26
CA LEU A 543 1.65 10.55 -2.75
C LEU A 543 0.36 10.78 -3.54
N LEU A 544 0.02 12.04 -3.85
CA LEU A 544 -1.14 12.38 -4.68
C LEU A 544 -1.02 11.82 -6.09
N ALA A 545 0.19 11.68 -6.63
CA ALA A 545 0.40 11.04 -7.94
C ALA A 545 0.20 9.51 -7.93
N ASP A 546 0.20 8.86 -6.76
CA ASP A 546 -0.12 7.44 -6.58
C ASP A 546 -1.61 7.28 -6.19
N GLU A 547 -2.51 7.80 -7.02
CA GLU A 547 -3.96 7.85 -6.74
C GLU A 547 -4.53 6.44 -6.46
N ALA A 548 -5.28 6.33 -5.36
CA ALA A 548 -6.17 5.20 -5.13
C ALA A 548 -7.52 5.48 -5.81
N ASP A 549 -8.08 4.48 -6.49
CA ASP A 549 -9.42 4.60 -7.05
C ASP A 549 -10.49 4.53 -5.95
N TRP A 550 -11.68 5.07 -6.26
CA TRP A 550 -12.85 4.91 -5.41
C TRP A 550 -13.32 3.44 -5.41
N VAL A 551 -13.24 2.78 -4.26
CA VAL A 551 -13.63 1.37 -4.08
C VAL A 551 -14.99 1.27 -3.39
N GLU A 552 -15.91 0.47 -3.93
CA GLU A 552 -17.24 0.21 -3.37
C GLU A 552 -17.16 -0.63 -2.08
N ILE A 553 -17.20 0.03 -0.92
CA ILE A 553 -17.09 -0.63 0.39
C ILE A 553 -18.43 -1.17 0.91
N TYR A 554 -19.56 -0.62 0.46
CA TYR A 554 -20.89 -1.09 0.84
C TYR A 554 -21.86 -1.00 -0.32
N LYS A 555 -22.70 -2.03 -0.48
CA LYS A 555 -23.69 -2.11 -1.55
C LYS A 555 -24.93 -2.84 -1.08
N ARG A 556 -26.09 -2.20 -1.16
CA ARG A 556 -27.38 -2.79 -0.81
C ARG A 556 -28.38 -2.62 -1.96
N PRO A 557 -28.89 -3.71 -2.57
CA PRO A 557 -29.98 -3.61 -3.53
C PRO A 557 -31.26 -3.14 -2.81
N LEU A 558 -31.86 -2.07 -3.32
CA LEU A 558 -33.13 -1.53 -2.84
C LEU A 558 -34.28 -2.05 -3.71
N VAL A 559 -34.09 -2.05 -5.04
CA VAL A 559 -35.06 -2.51 -6.03
C VAL A 559 -34.31 -3.27 -7.12
N ASP A 560 -34.84 -4.42 -7.52
CA ASP A 560 -34.36 -5.16 -8.70
C ASP A 560 -35.59 -5.71 -9.43
N GLN A 561 -35.95 -5.10 -10.55
CA GLN A 561 -37.16 -5.43 -11.29
C GLN A 561 -36.81 -5.78 -12.74
N HIS A 562 -37.42 -6.86 -13.21
CA HIS A 562 -37.28 -7.34 -14.58
C HIS A 562 -38.60 -7.19 -15.34
N PHE A 563 -38.52 -6.63 -16.54
CA PHE A 563 -39.64 -6.50 -17.46
C PHE A 563 -39.36 -7.27 -18.73
N ARG A 564 -40.25 -8.19 -19.10
CA ARG A 564 -40.15 -8.91 -20.37
C ARG A 564 -40.98 -8.24 -21.45
N VAL A 565 -40.33 -7.88 -22.55
CA VAL A 565 -40.95 -7.35 -23.76
C VAL A 565 -40.78 -8.40 -24.88
N LEU A 566 -41.88 -8.73 -25.59
CA LEU A 566 -41.90 -9.73 -26.67
C LEU A 566 -41.35 -11.13 -26.29
N LEU A 567 -41.42 -11.51 -25.00
CA LEU A 567 -40.90 -12.76 -24.41
C LEU A 567 -39.38 -12.99 -24.47
N ILE A 568 -38.66 -12.25 -25.33
CA ILE A 568 -37.22 -12.44 -25.58
C ILE A 568 -36.37 -11.22 -25.22
N ILE A 569 -36.96 -10.08 -24.84
CA ILE A 569 -36.20 -8.91 -24.37
C ILE A 569 -36.41 -8.78 -22.86
N ASP A 570 -35.33 -8.82 -22.11
CA ASP A 570 -35.34 -8.63 -20.65
C ASP A 570 -34.77 -7.24 -20.34
N ILE A 571 -35.56 -6.41 -19.66
CA ILE A 571 -35.16 -5.08 -19.20
C ILE A 571 -35.05 -5.13 -17.69
N GLN A 572 -33.86 -4.92 -17.16
CA GLN A 572 -33.60 -4.84 -15.73
C GLN A 572 -33.52 -3.37 -15.30
N VAL A 573 -34.30 -3.01 -14.29
CA VAL A 573 -34.18 -1.75 -13.58
C VAL A 573 -33.78 -2.06 -12.15
N LYS A 574 -32.55 -1.68 -11.80
CA LYS A 574 -31.94 -1.98 -10.51
C LYS A 574 -31.56 -0.68 -9.81
N LEU A 575 -32.00 -0.52 -8.56
CA LEU A 575 -31.68 0.60 -7.70
C LEU A 575 -30.90 0.08 -6.49
N GLU A 576 -29.72 0.63 -6.25
CA GLU A 576 -28.81 0.20 -5.19
C GLU A 576 -28.37 1.40 -4.35
N PHE A 577 -28.28 1.24 -3.03
CA PHE A 577 -27.54 2.17 -2.19
C PHE A 577 -26.07 1.73 -2.18
N VAL A 578 -25.17 2.66 -2.47
CA VAL A 578 -23.73 2.39 -2.62
C VAL A 578 -22.95 3.39 -1.76
N VAL A 579 -21.97 2.87 -1.02
CA VAL A 579 -20.95 3.68 -0.35
C VAL A 579 -19.60 3.26 -0.91
N SER A 580 -18.81 4.24 -1.34
CA SER A 580 -17.45 4.05 -1.83
C SER A 580 -16.47 4.84 -0.98
N ALA A 581 -15.27 4.32 -0.83
CA ALA A 581 -14.18 5.00 -0.13
C ALA A 581 -12.95 5.09 -1.03
N ASN A 582 -12.19 6.18 -0.86
CA ASN A 582 -10.88 6.38 -1.46
C ASN A 582 -9.94 6.71 -0.31
N VAL A 583 -9.06 5.77 0.05
CA VAL A 583 -8.13 5.95 1.16
C VAL A 583 -6.72 5.76 0.62
N ASN A 584 -5.87 6.76 0.83
CA ASN A 584 -4.44 6.67 0.63
C ASN A 584 -3.76 7.45 1.76
N ILE A 585 -3.44 6.77 2.87
CA ILE A 585 -2.92 7.41 4.08
C ILE A 585 -1.62 6.72 4.50
N SER A 586 -0.58 7.52 4.72
CA SER A 586 0.68 7.12 5.33
C SER A 586 0.81 7.75 6.71
N ILE A 587 1.08 6.91 7.70
CA ILE A 587 1.37 7.26 9.09
C ILE A 587 2.75 6.67 9.43
N GLY A 588 3.47 7.34 10.30
CA GLY A 588 4.86 7.06 10.58
C GLY A 588 5.27 7.66 11.92
N MET A 589 6.26 7.05 12.54
CA MET A 589 6.84 7.43 13.82
C MET A 589 8.29 6.98 13.86
N THR A 590 9.15 7.85 14.38
CA THR A 590 10.54 7.53 14.67
C THR A 590 10.85 8.02 16.07
N TYR A 591 11.50 7.18 16.86
CA TYR A 591 11.95 7.47 18.20
C TYR A 591 13.41 7.05 18.30
N TRP A 592 14.24 7.85 18.95
CA TRP A 592 15.56 7.42 19.36
C TRP A 592 16.01 8.08 20.66
N TYR A 593 16.94 7.41 21.32
CA TYR A 593 17.56 7.81 22.57
C TYR A 593 19.06 7.56 22.50
N LYS A 594 19.85 8.52 22.93
CA LYS A 594 21.31 8.43 22.99
C LYS A 594 21.81 8.92 24.34
N ASN A 595 22.65 8.14 24.99
CA ASN A 595 23.23 8.45 26.29
C ASN A 595 24.70 7.99 26.33
N ALA A 596 25.54 8.70 27.06
CA ALA A 596 26.84 8.19 27.46
C ALA A 596 27.17 8.62 28.89
N LYS A 597 27.50 7.66 29.75
CA LYS A 597 27.85 7.89 31.16
C LYS A 597 29.11 7.16 31.55
N GLU A 598 29.89 7.78 32.41
CA GLU A 598 31.00 7.14 33.10
C GLU A 598 30.56 6.83 34.53
N TYR A 599 30.61 5.56 34.90
CA TYR A 599 30.38 5.10 36.26
C TYR A 599 31.72 4.90 36.95
N VAL A 600 31.97 5.65 38.00
CA VAL A 600 33.25 5.67 38.70
C VAL A 600 33.09 4.94 40.03
N PHE A 601 33.93 3.93 40.27
CA PHE A 601 34.00 3.18 41.53
C PHE A 601 35.39 3.33 42.11
N CYS A 602 35.51 4.03 43.23
CA CYS A 602 36.77 4.27 43.92
C CYS A 602 36.84 3.44 45.20
N VAL A 603 37.80 2.52 45.28
CA VAL A 603 38.04 1.60 46.39
C VAL A 603 39.34 1.97 47.09
N ARG A 604 39.29 2.05 48.42
CA ARG A 604 40.44 2.20 49.30
C ARG A 604 40.69 0.88 50.02
N VAL A 605 41.83 0.26 49.76
CA VAL A 605 42.13 -1.13 50.12
C VAL A 605 42.30 -1.30 51.64
N LYS A 606 43.15 -0.48 52.28
CA LYS A 606 43.43 -0.55 53.73
C LYS A 606 42.29 0.06 54.55
N GLU A 607 41.74 1.22 54.16
CA GLU A 607 40.60 1.83 54.86
C GLU A 607 39.29 1.04 54.69
N ARG A 608 39.23 0.14 53.69
CA ARG A 608 38.05 -0.69 53.37
C ARG A 608 36.81 0.17 53.15
N THR A 609 36.98 1.21 52.35
CA THR A 609 35.88 2.09 51.93
C THR A 609 35.76 2.08 50.42
N ALA A 610 34.54 2.14 49.93
CA ALA A 610 34.25 2.33 48.52
C ALA A 610 33.35 3.56 48.37
N THR A 611 33.61 4.35 47.34
CA THR A 611 32.72 5.40 46.89
C THR A 611 32.36 5.17 45.44
N ASN A 612 31.17 5.62 45.04
CA ASN A 612 30.77 5.63 43.64
C ASN A 612 30.31 7.03 43.24
N ASP A 613 30.49 7.34 41.98
CA ASP A 613 29.99 8.57 41.37
C ASP A 613 29.62 8.31 39.90
N THR A 614 28.97 9.29 39.27
CA THR A 614 28.60 9.21 37.85
C THR A 614 28.88 10.54 37.15
N ILE A 615 29.46 10.44 35.97
CA ILE A 615 29.75 11.56 35.06
C ILE A 615 28.91 11.35 33.81
N ASP A 616 28.24 12.41 33.36
CA ASP A 616 27.57 12.38 32.06
C ASP A 616 28.63 12.72 31.00
N LEU A 617 29.04 11.73 30.20
CA LEU A 617 30.05 11.91 29.14
C LEU A 617 29.47 12.62 27.92
N VAL A 618 28.19 12.35 27.66
CA VAL A 618 27.39 13.06 26.66
C VAL A 618 26.08 13.45 27.34
N GLU A 619 25.62 14.65 27.06
CA GLU A 619 24.31 15.11 27.49
C GLU A 619 23.20 14.13 27.01
N GLU A 620 22.25 13.75 27.87
CA GLU A 620 21.20 12.78 27.50
C GLU A 620 20.33 13.29 26.34
N GLN A 621 20.38 12.64 25.17
CA GLN A 621 19.62 13.05 24.00
C GLN A 621 18.40 12.15 23.79
N TYR A 622 17.26 12.78 23.55
CA TYR A 622 15.99 12.10 23.24
C TYR A 622 15.33 12.78 22.04
N GLU A 623 14.93 12.02 21.03
CA GLU A 623 14.10 12.56 19.96
C GLU A 623 13.07 11.62 19.40
N PHE A 624 12.06 12.25 18.82
CA PHE A 624 10.75 11.73 18.57
C PHE A 624 10.19 12.58 17.41
N THR A 625 9.72 11.96 16.30
CA THR A 625 8.30 11.57 16.01
C THR A 625 7.49 12.76 15.50
N ALA A 626 6.54 12.73 14.53
CA ALA A 626 5.87 11.70 13.71
C ALA A 626 5.16 12.32 12.48
N TYR A 627 4.52 11.46 11.72
CA TYR A 627 3.92 11.69 10.42
C TYR A 627 2.38 11.75 10.46
N ALA A 628 1.82 12.30 9.39
CA ALA A 628 0.54 11.92 8.82
C ALA A 628 0.46 12.55 7.43
N MET A 629 -0.07 11.82 6.47
CA MET A 629 -0.05 12.20 5.07
C MET A 629 -1.08 11.40 4.30
N GLY A 630 -2.07 12.03 3.68
CA GLY A 630 -2.95 11.26 2.80
C GLY A 630 -4.21 11.94 2.32
N THR A 631 -4.97 11.16 1.57
CA THR A 631 -6.33 11.45 1.14
C THR A 631 -7.29 10.45 1.79
N LEU A 632 -8.42 10.98 2.25
CA LEU A 632 -9.54 10.21 2.79
C LEU A 632 -10.83 10.72 2.17
N GLY A 633 -11.45 9.91 1.32
CA GLY A 633 -12.70 10.20 0.66
C GLY A 633 -13.77 9.17 0.99
N ILE A 634 -15.00 9.65 1.16
CA ILE A 634 -16.22 8.83 1.23
C ILE A 634 -17.27 9.41 0.27
N LYS A 635 -17.85 8.55 -0.57
CA LYS A 635 -19.01 8.81 -1.43
C LYS A 635 -20.16 7.94 -0.93
N ALA A 636 -21.35 8.52 -0.75
CA ALA A 636 -22.55 7.77 -0.36
C ALA A 636 -23.75 8.23 -1.19
N GLY A 637 -24.41 7.30 -1.87
CA GLY A 637 -25.44 7.65 -2.84
C GLY A 637 -26.30 6.48 -3.30
N VAL A 638 -27.10 6.77 -4.33
CA VAL A 638 -27.97 5.81 -4.99
C VAL A 638 -27.49 5.58 -6.42
N ARG A 639 -27.28 4.32 -6.77
CA ARG A 639 -26.98 3.84 -8.13
C ARG A 639 -28.25 3.34 -8.80
N LEU A 640 -28.68 4.00 -9.86
CA LEU A 640 -29.72 3.52 -10.76
C LEU A 640 -29.06 2.86 -11.97
N THR A 641 -29.31 1.57 -12.16
CA THR A 641 -28.82 0.79 -13.30
C THR A 641 -30.00 0.34 -14.17
N VAL A 642 -29.92 0.62 -15.47
CA VAL A 642 -30.90 0.15 -16.46
C VAL A 642 -30.17 -0.66 -17.52
N ARG A 643 -30.49 -1.95 -17.63
CA ARG A 643 -29.88 -2.88 -18.59
C ARG A 643 -30.94 -3.51 -19.49
N VAL A 644 -30.58 -3.77 -20.74
CA VAL A 644 -31.40 -4.48 -21.71
C VAL A 644 -30.62 -5.65 -22.26
N GLY A 645 -31.19 -6.86 -22.22
CA GLY A 645 -30.58 -8.08 -22.71
C GLY A 645 -31.51 -8.90 -23.61
N LEU A 646 -30.91 -9.65 -24.54
CA LEU A 646 -31.64 -10.63 -25.35
C LEU A 646 -31.70 -11.96 -24.59
N LEU A 647 -32.91 -12.46 -24.37
CA LEU A 647 -33.32 -13.59 -23.52
C LEU A 647 -33.14 -13.35 -22.01
N SER A 648 -32.01 -12.76 -21.60
CA SER A 648 -31.71 -12.43 -20.20
C SER A 648 -30.67 -11.33 -20.11
N THR A 649 -30.83 -10.39 -19.18
CA THR A 649 -29.74 -9.44 -18.87
C THR A 649 -28.51 -10.12 -18.30
N SER A 650 -28.64 -11.34 -17.76
CA SER A 650 -27.53 -12.10 -17.17
C SER A 650 -26.59 -12.75 -18.19
N ILE A 651 -26.99 -12.90 -19.45
CA ILE A 651 -26.19 -13.59 -20.48
C ILE A 651 -25.45 -12.57 -21.35
N ALA A 652 -26.18 -11.60 -21.88
CA ALA A 652 -25.63 -10.49 -22.64
C ALA A 652 -26.54 -9.28 -22.47
N SER A 653 -25.97 -8.16 -22.05
CA SER A 653 -26.74 -6.92 -21.85
C SER A 653 -25.93 -5.68 -22.15
N VAL A 654 -26.65 -4.63 -22.53
CA VAL A 654 -26.16 -3.26 -22.62
C VAL A 654 -27.02 -2.35 -21.75
N GLY A 655 -26.42 -1.38 -21.08
CA GLY A 655 -27.09 -0.54 -20.11
C GLY A 655 -26.31 0.71 -19.73
N ILE A 656 -26.91 1.47 -18.84
CA ILE A 656 -26.33 2.68 -18.24
C ILE A 656 -26.55 2.57 -16.73
N SER A 657 -25.54 2.91 -15.95
CA SER A 657 -25.68 3.18 -14.52
C SER A 657 -25.45 4.67 -14.23
N ALA A 658 -26.19 5.20 -13.26
CA ALA A 658 -26.03 6.57 -12.76
C ALA A 658 -26.01 6.55 -11.24
N ASP A 659 -24.89 7.00 -10.67
CA ASP A 659 -24.63 7.11 -9.24
C ASP A 659 -24.76 8.57 -8.85
N VAL A 660 -25.63 8.86 -7.88
CA VAL A 660 -25.84 10.21 -7.37
C VAL A 660 -25.87 10.21 -5.85
N GLY A 661 -25.16 11.13 -5.23
CA GLY A 661 -25.04 11.14 -3.78
C GLY A 661 -24.28 12.32 -3.21
N GLY A 662 -24.01 12.25 -1.92
CA GLY A 662 -23.10 13.15 -1.22
C GLY A 662 -21.69 12.59 -1.19
N TYR A 663 -20.69 13.45 -1.15
CA TYR A 663 -19.31 13.07 -0.88
C TYR A 663 -18.70 13.96 0.19
N ALA A 664 -17.73 13.41 0.91
CA ALA A 664 -16.83 14.14 1.79
C ALA A 664 -15.41 13.66 1.51
N GLN A 665 -14.49 14.60 1.31
CA GLN A 665 -13.09 14.32 1.04
C GLN A 665 -12.20 15.22 1.89
N VAL A 666 -11.22 14.60 2.52
CA VAL A 666 -10.17 15.25 3.28
C VAL A 666 -8.86 14.97 2.58
N TRP A 667 -8.15 16.05 2.28
CA TRP A 667 -6.77 16.07 1.83
C TRP A 667 -5.97 16.61 2.98
N GLY A 668 -4.87 15.99 3.38
CA GLY A 668 -4.07 16.66 4.36
C GLY A 668 -2.84 15.96 4.88
N TYR A 669 -1.99 16.79 5.46
CA TYR A 669 -0.71 16.44 6.05
C TYR A 669 -0.68 16.95 7.47
N LEU A 670 -0.20 16.14 8.40
CA LEU A 670 -0.10 16.57 9.78
C LEU A 670 1.06 15.90 10.52
N TYR A 671 2.19 16.57 10.42
CA TYR A 671 3.44 16.33 11.10
C TYR A 671 3.36 16.57 12.60
N TYR A 672 4.24 15.95 13.37
CA TYR A 672 4.67 16.53 14.61
C TYR A 672 6.11 16.14 14.94
N GLU A 673 6.57 16.59 16.09
CA GLU A 673 7.96 16.72 16.50
C GLU A 673 7.98 16.68 18.02
N LEU A 674 9.09 16.30 18.64
CA LEU A 674 9.57 16.88 19.91
C LEU A 674 10.90 16.26 20.34
N LYS A 675 11.97 17.05 20.34
CA LYS A 675 13.28 16.72 20.90
C LYS A 675 13.53 17.46 22.21
N TYR A 676 14.42 16.95 23.07
CA TYR A 676 15.62 17.67 23.57
C TYR A 676 16.22 16.97 24.81
N THR A 677 17.58 16.90 24.94
CA THR A 677 18.41 17.19 26.16
C THR A 677 19.93 17.05 25.89
N ALA A 678 20.83 17.83 26.49
CA ALA A 678 20.73 18.55 27.76
C ALA A 678 21.12 20.05 27.72
N SER A 679 21.00 20.61 28.92
CA SER A 679 21.04 22.01 29.38
C SER A 679 19.94 23.00 28.95
N ALA A 680 19.40 23.02 27.73
CA ALA A 680 18.33 23.99 27.35
C ALA A 680 16.89 23.42 27.15
N GLY A 681 16.63 22.16 27.48
CA GLY A 681 15.51 21.42 26.89
C GLY A 681 14.11 21.95 27.04
N ARG A 682 13.60 22.51 25.95
CA ARG A 682 12.16 22.57 25.70
C ARG A 682 11.83 22.07 24.32
N SER A 683 10.99 21.07 24.37
CA SER A 683 10.46 20.30 23.28
C SER A 683 9.15 20.98 22.84
N SER A 684 8.99 21.27 21.53
CA SER A 684 7.76 21.85 20.98
C SER A 684 7.48 21.44 19.53
N ARG A 685 6.19 21.50 19.18
CA ARG A 685 5.48 20.66 18.22
C ARG A 685 4.74 21.45 17.12
N ALA A 686 4.38 20.71 16.06
CA ALA A 686 3.16 20.82 15.20
C ALA A 686 3.21 21.87 14.07
N MET A 687 2.44 21.92 12.97
CA MET A 687 1.51 21.07 12.19
C MET A 687 1.12 21.97 10.97
N GLY A 688 1.05 21.54 9.70
CA GLY A 688 -0.12 20.85 9.11
C GLY A 688 -0.73 21.61 7.94
N ALA A 689 -1.33 20.97 6.94
CA ALA A 689 -2.40 21.55 6.15
C ALA A 689 -3.42 20.47 5.80
N MET A 690 -4.69 20.72 6.14
CA MET A 690 -5.82 19.90 5.77
C MET A 690 -6.80 20.75 4.97
N TYR A 691 -7.38 20.15 3.95
CA TYR A 691 -8.46 20.69 3.15
C TYR A 691 -9.60 19.68 3.16
N LEU A 692 -10.79 20.10 3.60
CA LEU A 692 -12.00 19.30 3.60
C LEU A 692 -12.97 19.88 2.57
N GLU A 693 -13.55 19.00 1.76
CA GLU A 693 -14.64 19.32 0.86
C GLU A 693 -15.82 18.38 1.11
N ILE A 694 -17.01 18.95 1.22
CA ILE A 694 -18.26 18.21 1.29
C ILE A 694 -19.12 18.70 0.13
N GLY A 695 -19.65 17.78 -0.67
CA GLY A 695 -20.43 18.13 -1.85
C GLY A 695 -21.38 17.04 -2.30
N ILE A 696 -21.86 17.19 -3.53
CA ILE A 696 -22.66 16.18 -4.23
C ILE A 696 -21.92 15.70 -5.48
N TYR A 697 -22.11 14.44 -5.84
CA TYR A 697 -21.48 13.87 -7.03
C TYR A 697 -22.52 13.23 -7.96
N LEU A 698 -22.21 13.19 -9.25
CA LEU A 698 -22.93 12.41 -10.26
C LEU A 698 -21.90 11.67 -11.12
N GLU A 699 -22.02 10.36 -11.18
CA GLU A 699 -21.22 9.51 -12.06
C GLU A 699 -22.16 8.66 -12.93
N VAL A 700 -21.99 8.70 -14.25
CA VAL A 700 -22.76 7.92 -15.21
C VAL A 700 -21.81 7.00 -15.95
N LYS A 701 -22.05 5.69 -15.92
CA LYS A 701 -21.24 4.69 -16.61
C LYS A 701 -22.07 3.99 -17.68
N PHE A 702 -21.43 3.68 -18.80
CA PHE A 702 -21.97 2.70 -19.73
C PHE A 702 -21.71 1.32 -19.15
N GLU A 703 -22.59 0.35 -19.39
CA GLU A 703 -22.37 -1.03 -18.97
C GLU A 703 -22.70 -1.96 -20.13
N ALA A 704 -21.72 -2.74 -20.59
CA ALA A 704 -21.94 -3.82 -21.53
C ALA A 704 -21.30 -5.10 -21.00
N GLN A 705 -22.02 -6.22 -21.15
CA GLN A 705 -21.52 -7.54 -20.80
C GLN A 705 -21.97 -8.59 -21.83
N ALA A 706 -21.14 -9.59 -22.05
CA ALA A 706 -21.44 -10.75 -22.90
C ALA A 706 -20.96 -12.05 -22.26
N LEU A 707 -21.66 -13.15 -22.59
CA LEU A 707 -21.37 -14.52 -22.13
C LEU A 707 -21.28 -14.65 -20.60
N SER A 708 -22.25 -14.07 -19.89
CA SER A 708 -22.32 -14.12 -18.42
C SER A 708 -21.06 -13.53 -17.76
N ASN A 709 -20.72 -12.30 -18.14
CA ASN A 709 -19.55 -11.52 -17.67
C ASN A 709 -18.18 -12.01 -18.16
N ALA A 710 -18.09 -12.91 -19.15
CA ALA A 710 -16.80 -13.27 -19.74
C ALA A 710 -16.14 -12.10 -20.50
N PHE A 711 -16.95 -11.14 -20.95
CA PHE A 711 -16.50 -9.88 -21.52
C PHE A 711 -17.34 -8.76 -20.92
N THR A 712 -16.68 -7.78 -20.30
CA THR A 712 -17.30 -6.60 -19.69
C THR A 712 -16.64 -5.32 -20.22
N TYR A 713 -17.45 -4.29 -20.44
CA TYR A 713 -16.99 -2.97 -20.89
C TYR A 713 -17.82 -1.90 -20.18
N ASN A 714 -17.19 -1.09 -19.34
CA ASN A 714 -17.84 -0.19 -18.40
C ASN A 714 -17.21 1.22 -18.31
N PRO A 715 -17.03 1.95 -19.42
CA PRO A 715 -16.43 3.27 -19.37
C PRO A 715 -17.33 4.29 -18.66
N THR A 716 -16.70 5.21 -17.92
CA THR A 716 -17.36 6.40 -17.38
C THR A 716 -17.76 7.33 -18.52
N LEU A 717 -19.06 7.59 -18.64
CA LEU A 717 -19.66 8.49 -19.64
C LEU A 717 -19.74 9.93 -19.15
N TYR A 718 -19.88 10.15 -17.85
CA TYR A 718 -19.91 11.47 -17.22
C TYR A 718 -19.53 11.31 -15.76
N GLU A 719 -18.68 12.18 -15.24
CA GLU A 719 -18.43 12.28 -13.80
C GLU A 719 -18.27 13.75 -13.45
N ASN A 720 -18.87 14.16 -12.33
CA ASN A 720 -18.64 15.48 -11.78
C ASN A 720 -18.93 15.53 -10.29
N GLU A 721 -18.22 16.42 -9.60
CA GLU A 721 -18.38 16.71 -8.18
C GLU A 721 -18.67 18.21 -8.01
N TRP A 722 -19.70 18.52 -7.23
CA TRP A 722 -20.08 19.89 -6.91
C TRP A 722 -19.88 20.14 -5.42
N PRO A 723 -18.82 20.88 -5.05
CA PRO A 723 -18.56 21.24 -3.67
C PRO A 723 -19.69 22.12 -3.11
N LEU A 724 -20.20 21.77 -1.93
CA LEU A 724 -21.19 22.56 -1.21
C LEU A 724 -20.59 23.29 0.00
N TYR A 725 -19.58 22.69 0.63
CA TYR A 725 -18.90 23.24 1.79
C TYR A 725 -17.40 22.91 1.75
N LYS A 726 -16.57 23.88 2.15
CA LYS A 726 -15.10 23.79 2.10
C LYS A 726 -14.52 24.33 3.39
N VAL A 727 -13.56 23.61 3.97
CA VAL A 727 -12.83 24.02 5.19
C VAL A 727 -11.33 23.80 4.98
N GLY A 728 -10.51 24.71 5.49
CA GLY A 728 -9.06 24.66 5.34
C GLY A 728 -8.54 25.48 4.15
N VAL A 729 -7.28 25.26 3.79
CA VAL A 729 -6.55 26.06 2.79
C VAL A 729 -6.26 25.18 1.58
N LEU A 730 -6.77 25.57 0.40
CA LEU A 730 -6.47 24.88 -0.86
C LEU A 730 -5.09 25.26 -1.42
N GLU A 731 -4.76 26.56 -1.37
CA GLU A 731 -3.48 27.12 -1.82
C GLU A 731 -2.52 27.21 -0.62
N ASN A 732 -1.72 26.16 -0.38
CA ASN A 732 -0.79 26.14 0.75
C ASN A 732 0.49 26.91 0.41
N VAL A 733 0.63 28.14 0.92
CA VAL A 733 1.75 29.05 0.65
C VAL A 733 3.01 28.62 1.41
N LEU A 734 4.15 28.57 0.73
CA LEU A 734 5.39 28.04 1.29
C LEU A 734 6.46 29.11 1.51
N ASP A 735 6.75 29.98 0.54
CA ASP A 735 7.69 31.11 0.72
C ASP A 735 7.43 32.22 -0.33
N PHE A 736 8.15 33.35 -0.24
CA PHE A 736 8.23 34.32 -1.33
C PHE A 736 8.89 33.70 -2.57
N ALA A 737 8.45 34.11 -3.76
CA ALA A 737 9.02 33.65 -5.03
C ALA A 737 10.44 34.21 -5.32
N TYR A 738 11.02 34.98 -4.40
CA TYR A 738 12.35 35.59 -4.52
C TYR A 738 13.13 35.56 -3.19
N THR A 739 14.45 35.63 -3.32
CA THR A 739 15.42 35.55 -2.22
C THR A 739 15.78 36.94 -1.66
N GLN A 740 16.23 37.01 -0.39
CA GLN A 740 16.48 38.27 0.32
C GLN A 740 17.61 39.13 -0.30
N ASP A 741 18.57 38.52 -1.00
CA ASP A 741 19.65 39.19 -1.74
C ASP A 741 19.17 39.94 -3.00
N LYS A 742 17.99 39.55 -3.53
CA LYS A 742 17.37 40.22 -4.68
C LYS A 742 16.50 41.42 -4.27
N VAL A 743 16.38 41.70 -2.97
CA VAL A 743 15.62 42.85 -2.44
C VAL A 743 16.49 44.10 -2.50
N ALA A 744 16.15 45.02 -3.40
CA ALA A 744 16.82 46.32 -3.48
C ALA A 744 16.57 47.19 -2.23
N GLU A 745 17.62 47.87 -1.77
CA GLU A 745 17.52 48.91 -0.75
C GLU A 745 16.86 50.17 -1.33
N ILE A 746 16.08 50.85 -0.50
CA ILE A 746 15.38 52.08 -0.85
C ILE A 746 16.09 53.26 -0.20
N ASN A 747 16.94 53.93 -0.99
CA ASN A 747 17.72 55.10 -0.58
C ASN A 747 17.08 56.40 -1.06
N MET A 748 16.10 56.90 -0.30
CA MET A 748 15.54 58.22 -0.58
C MET A 748 16.53 59.31 -0.16
N LYS A 749 16.56 60.44 -0.88
CA LYS A 749 17.42 61.58 -0.52
C LYS A 749 16.68 62.89 -0.73
N ARG A 750 16.93 63.86 0.15
CA ARG A 750 16.47 65.25 0.04
C ARG A 750 14.96 65.36 -0.19
N GLU A 751 14.54 65.90 -1.34
CA GLU A 751 13.14 66.17 -1.70
C GLU A 751 12.35 64.88 -1.99
N ILE A 752 13.00 63.72 -2.16
CA ILE A 752 12.32 62.43 -2.30
C ILE A 752 11.87 61.98 -0.92
N GLN A 753 10.59 62.14 -0.65
CA GLN A 753 9.96 61.69 0.58
C GLN A 753 8.95 60.56 0.37
N SER A 754 8.77 60.10 -0.87
CA SER A 754 7.89 58.97 -1.16
C SER A 754 8.35 58.19 -2.38
N VAL A 755 8.11 56.88 -2.35
CA VAL A 755 8.47 55.92 -3.41
C VAL A 755 7.41 54.84 -3.50
N GLN A 756 7.13 54.34 -4.71
CA GLN A 756 6.27 53.18 -4.93
C GLN A 756 7.12 51.92 -5.11
N ILE A 757 6.73 50.82 -4.45
CA ILE A 757 7.38 49.52 -4.61
C ILE A 757 6.62 48.63 -5.62
N PRO A 758 7.31 47.76 -6.39
CA PRO A 758 6.67 46.81 -7.31
C PRO A 758 5.82 45.74 -6.63
N ASP A 759 4.78 45.26 -7.31
CA ASP A 759 3.91 44.15 -6.84
C ASP A 759 4.65 42.81 -6.70
N GLU A 760 5.79 42.65 -7.39
CA GLU A 760 6.66 41.47 -7.28
C GLU A 760 7.14 41.22 -5.84
N TYR A 761 7.19 42.26 -4.99
CA TYR A 761 7.51 42.13 -3.56
C TYR A 761 6.44 41.35 -2.77
N PHE A 762 5.28 41.06 -3.37
CA PHE A 762 4.19 40.30 -2.77
C PHE A 762 3.93 38.97 -3.50
N LYS A 763 4.86 38.56 -4.36
CA LYS A 763 4.77 37.30 -5.10
C LYS A 763 5.18 36.12 -4.22
N MET A 764 4.28 35.15 -4.07
CA MET A 764 4.46 33.97 -3.23
C MET A 764 4.46 32.68 -4.07
N GLN A 765 5.16 31.66 -3.58
CA GLN A 765 5.12 30.29 -4.06
C GLN A 765 4.18 29.44 -3.19
N TYR A 766 3.37 28.57 -3.81
CA TYR A 766 2.41 27.70 -3.12
C TYR A 766 2.27 26.33 -3.79
N MET A 767 1.69 25.37 -3.06
CA MET A 767 1.28 24.04 -3.54
C MET A 767 -0.25 23.93 -3.48
N ASP A 768 -0.87 23.28 -4.46
CA ASP A 768 -2.31 22.97 -4.43
C ASP A 768 -2.56 21.68 -3.62
N MET A 769 -3.46 21.73 -2.64
CA MET A 769 -3.70 20.60 -1.74
C MET A 769 -4.40 19.39 -2.37
N LYS A 770 -5.01 19.55 -3.55
CA LYS A 770 -5.66 18.47 -4.30
C LYS A 770 -4.75 17.89 -5.37
N THR A 771 -4.01 18.75 -6.08
CA THR A 771 -3.21 18.34 -7.25
C THR A 771 -1.70 18.28 -6.99
N GLY A 772 -1.22 18.76 -5.84
CA GLY A 772 0.20 18.82 -5.53
C GLY A 772 0.94 19.93 -6.29
N LEU A 773 2.10 19.61 -6.86
CA LEU A 773 2.98 20.51 -7.61
C LEU A 773 2.72 20.44 -9.14
N ASP A 774 3.02 21.52 -9.85
CA ASP A 774 2.95 21.59 -11.32
C ASP A 774 4.25 21.08 -11.94
N ASP A 775 4.27 19.84 -12.45
CA ASP A 775 5.46 19.20 -13.05
C ASP A 775 6.71 19.31 -12.15
N GLY A 776 6.51 19.08 -10.84
CA GLY A 776 7.56 19.18 -9.82
C GLY A 776 7.95 20.60 -9.41
N LYS A 777 7.22 21.64 -9.83
CA LYS A 777 7.45 23.04 -9.46
C LYS A 777 6.30 23.64 -8.65
N TYR A 778 6.63 24.60 -7.80
CA TYR A 778 5.64 25.39 -7.07
C TYR A 778 4.88 26.32 -8.00
N TYR A 779 3.59 26.49 -7.70
CA TYR A 779 2.80 27.54 -8.33
C TYR A 779 3.22 28.90 -7.79
N GLU A 780 3.18 29.93 -8.64
CA GLU A 780 3.49 31.30 -8.25
C GLU A 780 2.28 32.20 -8.40
N LYS A 781 2.04 33.08 -7.42
CA LYS A 781 0.92 34.02 -7.44
C LYS A 781 1.27 35.30 -6.68
N ILE A 782 0.92 36.44 -7.27
CA ILE A 782 0.96 37.74 -6.58
C ILE A 782 -0.30 37.83 -5.71
N TYR A 783 -0.12 38.00 -4.42
CA TYR A 783 -1.21 38.21 -3.48
C TYR A 783 -1.42 39.71 -3.27
N GLU A 784 -2.67 40.15 -3.24
CA GLU A 784 -2.99 41.56 -2.99
C GLU A 784 -2.56 41.95 -1.58
N ASP A 785 -1.88 43.10 -1.45
CA ASP A 785 -1.50 43.66 -0.15
C ASP A 785 -2.60 44.54 0.45
N ASP A 786 -3.84 44.06 0.47
CA ASP A 786 -4.99 44.77 1.04
C ASP A 786 -5.12 44.55 2.55
N THR A 787 -4.04 44.18 3.23
CA THR A 787 -3.94 43.72 4.63
C THR A 787 -4.54 42.33 4.92
N LYS A 788 -5.13 41.63 3.96
CA LYS A 788 -5.62 40.25 4.17
C LYS A 788 -4.50 39.24 4.32
N TYR A 789 -3.47 39.34 3.49
CA TYR A 789 -2.41 38.34 3.36
C TYR A 789 -1.10 38.73 4.06
N PHE A 790 -0.79 40.03 4.14
CA PHE A 790 0.49 40.51 4.68
C PHE A 790 0.34 41.41 5.90
N ASN A 791 1.26 41.25 6.85
CA ASN A 791 1.51 42.14 7.98
C ASN A 791 2.77 42.92 7.66
N ILE A 792 2.61 44.23 7.53
CA ILE A 792 3.70 45.13 7.16
C ILE A 792 3.99 46.04 8.33
N SER A 793 5.26 46.07 8.73
CA SER A 793 5.73 46.89 9.83
C SER A 793 6.96 47.68 9.45
N MET A 794 7.14 48.82 10.11
CA MET A 794 8.28 49.72 9.94
C MET A 794 9.08 49.75 11.24
N THR A 795 10.40 49.61 11.18
CA THR A 795 11.26 49.72 12.37
C THR A 795 11.45 51.17 12.85
N ASN A 796 11.19 52.15 11.98
CA ASN A 796 11.26 53.57 12.28
C ASN A 796 9.94 54.27 11.91
N SER A 797 9.32 54.95 12.88
CA SER A 797 8.06 55.66 12.72
C SER A 797 8.10 56.87 11.78
N ALA A 798 9.29 57.32 11.38
CA ALA A 798 9.45 58.30 10.31
C ALA A 798 8.94 57.75 8.97
N PHE A 799 8.98 56.43 8.76
CA PHE A 799 8.47 55.78 7.54
C PHE A 799 7.04 55.26 7.72
N THR A 800 6.24 55.35 6.66
CA THR A 800 4.86 54.86 6.58
C THR A 800 4.63 54.18 5.24
N TYR A 801 3.68 53.24 5.16
CA TYR A 801 3.34 52.50 3.95
C TYR A 801 1.83 52.53 3.69
N ASP A 802 1.44 52.72 2.42
CA ASP A 802 0.06 52.73 1.94
C ASP A 802 -0.22 51.47 1.08
N PRO A 803 -1.01 50.50 1.58
CA PRO A 803 -1.32 49.24 0.87
C PRO A 803 -2.14 49.41 -0.40
N ALA A 804 -2.92 50.49 -0.54
CA ALA A 804 -3.75 50.69 -1.73
C ALA A 804 -2.94 51.16 -2.95
N THR A 805 -1.77 51.76 -2.71
CA THR A 805 -0.95 52.37 -3.74
C THR A 805 0.47 51.82 -3.80
N ASN A 806 0.84 50.92 -2.89
CA ASN A 806 2.20 50.40 -2.70
C ASN A 806 3.25 51.51 -2.45
N ILE A 807 2.85 52.62 -1.81
CA ILE A 807 3.72 53.78 -1.59
C ILE A 807 4.28 53.80 -0.17
N ILE A 808 5.61 53.90 -0.06
CA ILE A 808 6.35 54.22 1.16
C ILE A 808 6.55 55.73 1.24
N ARG A 809 6.36 56.33 2.42
CA ARG A 809 6.59 57.76 2.68
C ARG A 809 7.48 57.94 3.91
N VAL A 810 8.37 58.93 3.87
CA VAL A 810 9.18 59.37 5.02
C VAL A 810 8.77 60.77 5.47
N ASN A 811 8.52 60.93 6.77
CA ASN A 811 8.40 62.22 7.44
C ASN A 811 9.61 62.39 8.37
N PRO A 812 10.69 63.03 7.91
CA PRO A 812 11.96 63.04 8.63
C PRO A 812 11.99 63.95 9.87
N GLY A 813 10.99 64.82 10.04
CA GLY A 813 10.97 65.81 11.11
C GLY A 813 12.16 66.77 11.02
N ASP A 814 12.82 66.99 12.17
CA ASP A 814 14.00 67.86 12.28
C ASP A 814 15.33 67.11 12.09
N GLU A 815 15.32 65.78 12.02
CA GLU A 815 16.52 64.95 11.93
C GLU A 815 17.18 65.05 10.53
N PRO A 816 18.52 65.02 10.46
CA PRO A 816 19.26 65.11 9.19
C PRO A 816 19.29 63.81 8.39
N GLU A 817 18.97 62.69 9.02
CA GLU A 817 19.06 61.33 8.48
C GLU A 817 18.06 60.44 9.21
N GLN A 818 17.48 59.48 8.51
CA GLN A 818 16.51 58.52 8.99
C GLN A 818 16.80 57.16 8.36
N ASP A 819 17.06 56.16 9.19
CA ASP A 819 17.22 54.77 8.76
C ASP A 819 16.07 53.94 9.30
N GLY A 820 15.65 52.95 8.53
CA GLY A 820 14.61 52.01 8.91
C GLY A 820 14.58 50.77 8.04
N GLU A 821 13.70 49.84 8.38
CA GLU A 821 13.39 48.66 7.57
C GLU A 821 11.87 48.55 7.46
N MET A 822 11.39 48.24 6.25
CA MET A 822 10.05 47.71 6.02
C MET A 822 10.12 46.19 6.09
N ILE A 823 9.31 45.58 6.95
CA ILE A 823 9.24 44.13 7.14
C ILE A 823 7.88 43.66 6.62
N ILE A 824 7.88 42.94 5.50
CA ILE A 824 6.70 42.30 4.92
C ILE A 824 6.64 40.87 5.47
N THR A 825 5.56 40.51 6.16
CA THR A 825 5.40 39.19 6.79
C THR A 825 4.09 38.57 6.37
N TRP A 826 4.08 37.30 5.94
CA TRP A 826 2.84 36.57 5.64
C TRP A 826 2.00 36.37 6.92
N LYS A 827 0.74 36.82 6.93
CA LYS A 827 -0.14 36.85 8.11
C LYS A 827 -0.64 35.48 8.53
N ASN A 828 -0.98 34.62 7.57
CA ASN A 828 -1.75 33.41 7.82
C ASN A 828 -0.90 32.17 7.53
N GLN A 829 0.09 31.93 8.40
CA GLN A 829 0.92 30.72 8.36
C GLN A 829 0.17 29.45 8.78
N GLU A 830 -1.13 29.53 9.11
CA GLU A 830 -1.98 28.34 9.33
C GLU A 830 -1.97 27.47 8.06
N GLY A 831 -1.22 26.36 8.07
CA GLY A 831 -0.99 25.55 6.87
C GLY A 831 0.48 25.34 6.49
N THR A 832 1.33 26.32 6.82
CA THR A 832 2.64 26.48 6.19
C THR A 832 3.74 25.86 7.06
N PHE A 833 4.60 25.03 6.49
CA PHE A 833 5.65 24.27 7.20
C PHE A 833 6.88 25.11 7.64
N ASN A 834 6.79 26.44 7.63
CA ASN A 834 7.93 27.29 8.02
C ASN A 834 7.94 27.53 9.53
N THR A 835 9.05 27.17 10.17
CA THR A 835 9.30 27.40 11.61
C THR A 835 9.61 28.86 11.95
N LYS A 836 9.87 29.69 10.93
CA LYS A 836 10.03 31.15 11.02
C LYS A 836 8.91 31.84 10.24
N PRO A 837 8.46 33.03 10.67
CA PRO A 837 7.58 33.87 9.86
C PRO A 837 8.19 34.07 8.47
N CYS A 838 7.44 33.73 7.43
CA CYS A 838 7.81 34.03 6.05
C CYS A 838 7.82 35.55 5.91
N ALA A 839 9.03 36.12 5.98
CA ALA A 839 9.24 37.55 6.00
C ALA A 839 10.37 37.98 5.07
N ARG A 840 10.26 39.21 4.55
CA ARG A 840 11.29 39.88 3.76
C ARG A 840 11.49 41.29 4.30
N LYS A 841 12.75 41.72 4.31
CA LYS A 841 13.16 43.04 4.79
C LYS A 841 13.58 43.92 3.64
N ILE A 842 13.08 45.14 3.60
CA ILE A 842 13.51 46.18 2.68
C ILE A 842 14.17 47.27 3.52
N LYS A 843 15.47 47.52 3.28
CA LYS A 843 16.18 48.61 3.95
C LYS A 843 15.70 49.94 3.40
N LEU A 844 15.42 50.88 4.31
CA LEU A 844 14.97 52.22 4.03
C LEU A 844 15.99 53.20 4.60
N HIS A 845 16.49 54.08 3.74
CA HIS A 845 17.37 55.16 4.15
C HIS A 845 16.84 56.47 3.58
N TRP A 846 16.86 57.52 4.41
CA TRP A 846 16.63 58.88 3.95
C TRP A 846 17.61 59.83 4.61
N ASP A 847 18.23 60.71 3.82
CA ASP A 847 19.08 61.78 4.34
C ASP A 847 18.87 63.11 3.62
N ARG A 848 19.13 64.22 4.33
CA ARG A 848 19.23 65.58 3.74
C ARG A 848 20.68 66.06 3.62
N LEU A 849 21.66 65.15 3.64
CA LEU A 849 23.06 65.50 3.54
C LEU A 849 23.36 66.06 2.15
N ARG A 850 24.22 67.07 2.14
CA ARG A 850 24.60 67.78 0.91
C ARG A 850 26.05 67.49 0.56
N ASP A 851 26.27 66.46 -0.24
CA ASP A 851 27.57 66.11 -0.83
C ASP A 851 27.56 66.25 -2.37
N GLY A 852 27.28 67.46 -2.86
CA GLY A 852 27.22 67.79 -4.29
C GLY A 852 25.81 68.03 -4.84
N TYR A 853 25.66 67.93 -6.16
CA TYR A 853 24.37 67.98 -6.86
C TYR A 853 23.78 66.57 -6.97
N TYR A 854 22.47 66.46 -7.19
CA TYR A 854 21.80 65.17 -7.36
C TYR A 854 20.79 65.14 -8.50
N ILE A 855 20.56 63.94 -9.03
CA ILE A 855 19.44 63.62 -9.91
C ILE A 855 18.62 62.55 -9.21
N ALA A 856 17.39 62.88 -8.83
CA ALA A 856 16.45 61.95 -8.22
C ALA A 856 15.29 61.59 -9.14
N PHE A 857 14.72 60.42 -8.89
CA PHE A 857 13.82 59.74 -9.80
C PHE A 857 12.47 59.45 -9.14
N GLN A 858 11.41 59.99 -9.71
CA GLN A 858 10.02 59.65 -9.41
C GLN A 858 9.54 58.63 -10.43
N SER A 859 9.52 57.36 -10.06
CA SER A 859 9.21 56.25 -10.96
C SER A 859 7.74 56.19 -11.39
N ASN A 860 6.84 57.01 -10.84
CA ASN A 860 5.42 57.11 -11.24
C ASN A 860 4.73 55.75 -11.47
N GLY A 861 4.87 54.82 -10.51
CA GLY A 861 4.31 53.48 -10.63
C GLY A 861 5.31 52.35 -10.90
N GLY A 862 6.56 52.66 -11.27
CA GLY A 862 7.59 51.63 -11.47
C GLY A 862 8.52 51.46 -10.27
N SER A 863 9.50 50.56 -10.43
CA SER A 863 10.49 50.24 -9.40
C SER A 863 11.28 51.46 -8.97
N PHE A 864 11.73 51.42 -7.72
CA PHE A 864 12.61 52.45 -7.17
C PHE A 864 13.90 52.57 -7.98
N VAL A 865 14.43 53.79 -8.09
CA VAL A 865 15.69 54.11 -8.76
C VAL A 865 16.50 55.01 -7.84
N ASP A 866 17.71 54.57 -7.49
CA ASP A 866 18.61 55.33 -6.63
C ASP A 866 18.90 56.72 -7.20
N ALA A 867 18.92 57.72 -6.32
CA ALA A 867 19.36 59.06 -6.70
C ALA A 867 20.87 59.05 -7.01
N ILE A 868 21.27 59.66 -8.13
CA ILE A 868 22.67 59.86 -8.45
C ILE A 868 23.15 61.09 -7.70
N THR A 869 24.24 60.98 -6.93
CA THR A 869 24.88 62.09 -6.22
C THR A 869 26.33 62.27 -6.67
N GLY A 870 26.77 63.51 -6.83
CA GLY A 870 28.15 63.80 -7.19
C GLY A 870 28.50 65.28 -7.16
N LYS A 871 29.80 65.58 -7.11
CA LYS A 871 30.26 66.97 -7.30
C LYS A 871 30.03 67.37 -8.75
N TYR A 872 29.86 68.67 -8.98
CA TYR A 872 29.79 69.22 -10.34
C TYR A 872 30.94 68.70 -11.22
N ASN A 873 30.61 68.26 -12.45
CA ASN A 873 31.50 67.60 -13.42
C ASN A 873 32.05 66.21 -13.03
N ALA A 874 31.61 65.60 -11.92
CA ALA A 874 31.90 64.19 -11.69
C ALA A 874 31.25 63.32 -12.78
N GLU A 875 31.93 62.28 -13.25
CA GLU A 875 31.33 61.28 -14.15
C GLU A 875 30.18 60.58 -13.43
N ILE A 876 29.05 60.43 -14.10
CA ILE A 876 27.88 59.74 -13.58
C ILE A 876 27.42 58.64 -14.52
N LYS A 877 26.90 57.55 -13.95
CA LYS A 877 26.36 56.42 -14.71
C LYS A 877 24.83 56.54 -14.76
N LYS A 878 24.25 56.41 -15.96
CA LYS A 878 22.79 56.26 -16.13
C LYS A 878 22.33 55.05 -15.28
N PRO A 879 21.26 55.18 -14.47
CA PRO A 879 20.73 54.05 -13.72
C PRO A 879 20.04 53.07 -14.68
N GLU A 880 19.77 51.87 -14.20
CA GLU A 880 18.91 50.94 -14.94
C GLU A 880 17.51 51.54 -15.10
N ASP A 881 16.88 51.23 -16.22
CA ASP A 881 15.52 51.70 -16.48
C ASP A 881 14.59 51.06 -15.43
N PRO A 882 13.71 51.83 -14.78
CA PRO A 882 12.80 51.27 -13.80
C PRO A 882 11.90 50.23 -14.46
N LEU A 883 11.37 49.32 -13.66
CA LEU A 883 10.43 48.28 -14.10
C LEU A 883 9.05 48.55 -13.53
N ARG A 884 8.04 48.56 -14.39
CA ARG A 884 6.63 48.62 -13.98
C ARG A 884 5.92 47.45 -14.65
N LEU A 885 5.34 46.56 -13.85
CA LEU A 885 4.67 45.37 -14.37
C LEU A 885 3.58 45.77 -15.37
N GLY A 886 3.62 45.20 -16.57
CA GLY A 886 2.71 45.56 -17.67
C GLY A 886 2.99 46.88 -18.38
N TYR A 887 4.09 47.58 -18.11
CA TYR A 887 4.41 48.85 -18.79
C TYR A 887 5.88 48.92 -19.23
N THR A 888 6.10 49.54 -20.39
CA THR A 888 7.43 49.83 -20.94
C THR A 888 7.88 51.21 -20.52
N PHE A 889 9.11 51.32 -20.02
CA PHE A 889 9.70 52.60 -19.64
C PHE A 889 9.99 53.45 -20.89
N ALA A 890 9.33 54.61 -21.01
CA ALA A 890 9.43 55.49 -22.17
C ALA A 890 10.46 56.62 -22.00
N GLY A 891 11.04 56.75 -20.80
CA GLY A 891 12.06 57.75 -20.48
C GLY A 891 11.72 58.63 -19.28
N TRP A 892 12.69 59.45 -18.88
CA TRP A 892 12.58 60.42 -17.79
C TRP A 892 12.11 61.78 -18.32
N TYR A 893 11.39 62.53 -17.50
CA TYR A 893 10.83 63.84 -17.83
C TYR A 893 11.08 64.84 -16.70
N GLU A 894 11.24 66.13 -17.01
CA GLU A 894 11.53 67.17 -16.00
C GLU A 894 10.28 67.58 -15.20
N ASP A 895 9.09 67.34 -15.74
CA ASP A 895 7.80 67.78 -15.18
C ASP A 895 6.84 66.62 -14.88
N MET A 896 5.99 66.79 -13.86
CA MET A 896 5.00 65.80 -13.43
C MET A 896 3.90 65.55 -14.49
N ASP A 897 3.67 66.51 -15.40
CA ASP A 897 2.75 66.37 -16.53
C ASP A 897 3.35 65.56 -17.71
N LEU A 898 4.61 65.11 -17.58
CA LEU A 898 5.33 64.25 -18.54
C LEU A 898 5.46 64.85 -19.95
N THR A 899 5.70 66.16 -20.03
CA THR A 899 5.74 66.91 -21.29
C THR A 899 7.14 67.26 -21.79
N ILE A 900 8.13 67.39 -20.90
CA ILE A 900 9.51 67.79 -21.18
C ILE A 900 10.45 66.59 -20.94
N PRO A 901 10.99 65.92 -21.98
CA PRO A 901 11.87 64.77 -21.79
C PRO A 901 13.24 65.18 -21.23
N TYR A 902 13.77 64.37 -20.33
CA TYR A 902 15.06 64.53 -19.68
C TYR A 902 16.01 63.38 -20.04
N THR A 903 17.20 63.71 -20.53
CA THR A 903 18.27 62.74 -20.77
C THR A 903 19.29 62.87 -19.65
N ILE A 904 19.59 61.75 -18.97
CA ILE A 904 20.59 61.72 -17.90
C ILE A 904 21.97 62.01 -18.51
N PRO A 905 22.65 63.09 -18.11
CA PRO A 905 23.95 63.47 -18.68
C PRO A 905 25.07 62.50 -18.28
N GLU A 906 26.21 62.54 -18.98
CA GLU A 906 27.41 61.74 -18.65
C GLU A 906 28.17 62.28 -17.43
N THR A 907 27.97 63.56 -17.08
CA THR A 907 28.56 64.21 -15.91
C THR A 907 27.50 64.95 -15.09
N MET A 908 27.76 65.11 -13.78
CA MET A 908 26.81 65.72 -12.86
C MET A 908 26.61 67.23 -13.16
N PRO A 909 25.37 67.68 -13.45
CA PRO A 909 25.06 69.08 -13.74
C PRO A 909 25.27 70.02 -12.54
N GLU A 910 25.35 71.33 -12.78
CA GLU A 910 25.50 72.37 -11.74
C GLU A 910 24.18 72.69 -11.00
N GLU A 911 23.29 71.72 -10.90
CA GLU A 911 21.98 71.91 -10.31
C GLU A 911 21.34 70.57 -9.93
N ASP A 912 20.47 70.63 -8.94
CA ASP A 912 19.68 69.50 -8.51
C ASP A 912 18.54 69.25 -9.52
N ARG A 913 18.21 67.98 -9.75
CA ARG A 913 17.15 67.56 -10.68
C ARG A 913 16.25 66.51 -10.06
N LEU A 914 14.94 66.69 -10.27
CA LEU A 914 13.91 65.70 -9.97
C LEU A 914 13.25 65.34 -11.31
N VAL A 915 13.23 64.06 -11.64
CA VAL A 915 12.69 63.60 -12.93
C VAL A 915 11.64 62.52 -12.75
N TYR A 916 10.69 62.48 -13.68
CA TYR A 916 9.47 61.67 -13.61
C TYR A 916 9.49 60.62 -14.71
N ALA A 917 9.26 59.36 -14.36
CA ALA A 917 9.17 58.28 -15.32
C ALA A 917 7.88 58.39 -16.12
N LYS A 918 7.98 58.20 -17.43
CA LYS A 918 6.84 57.97 -18.30
C LYS A 918 6.74 56.49 -18.66
N TRP A 919 5.52 55.99 -18.63
CA TRP A 919 5.19 54.60 -18.93
C TRP A 919 4.28 54.53 -20.14
N GLU A 920 4.59 53.61 -21.04
CA GLU A 920 3.68 53.19 -22.09
C GLU A 920 3.16 51.80 -21.75
N ALA A 921 1.86 51.55 -21.90
CA ALA A 921 1.32 50.21 -21.69
C ALA A 921 2.07 49.21 -22.58
N ALA A 922 2.65 48.20 -21.96
CA ALA A 922 3.37 47.14 -22.65
C ALA A 922 2.39 46.09 -23.14
N ASP A 923 2.82 45.33 -24.16
CA ASP A 923 2.11 44.13 -24.59
C ASP A 923 2.30 43.04 -23.53
N VAL A 924 1.22 42.66 -22.88
CA VAL A 924 1.18 41.60 -21.89
C VAL A 924 0.51 40.38 -22.50
N GLY A 925 1.13 39.21 -22.25
CA GLY A 925 0.58 37.94 -22.68
C GLY A 925 -0.72 37.64 -21.92
N TYR A 926 -1.78 37.28 -22.64
CA TYR A 926 -2.98 36.71 -22.05
C TYR A 926 -3.28 35.39 -22.75
N THR A 927 -4.01 34.52 -22.07
CA THR A 927 -4.27 33.17 -22.57
C THR A 927 -5.73 33.06 -22.99
N VAL A 928 -5.96 32.52 -24.19
CA VAL A 928 -7.28 32.09 -24.62
C VAL A 928 -7.32 30.58 -24.57
N VAL A 929 -8.25 30.04 -23.78
CA VAL A 929 -8.47 28.61 -23.69
C VAL A 929 -9.82 28.30 -24.32
N ASP A 930 -9.77 27.58 -25.43
CA ASP A 930 -10.96 26.99 -26.00
C ASP A 930 -11.28 25.72 -25.21
N TYR A 931 -12.50 25.62 -24.71
CA TYR A 931 -13.05 24.43 -24.09
C TYR A 931 -13.99 23.78 -25.10
N ILE A 932 -13.61 22.60 -25.61
CA ILE A 932 -14.45 21.85 -26.54
C ILE A 932 -15.28 20.87 -25.73
N GLU A 933 -16.60 20.92 -25.90
CA GLU A 933 -17.47 19.90 -25.33
C GLU A 933 -17.12 18.53 -25.95
N GLY A 934 -16.69 17.57 -25.15
CA GLY A 934 -16.46 16.18 -25.52
C GLY A 934 -17.77 15.45 -25.87
N THR A 935 -17.68 14.21 -26.34
CA THR A 935 -18.87 13.38 -26.64
C THR A 935 -19.63 12.98 -25.37
N ASN A 936 -18.93 12.95 -24.23
CA ASN A 936 -19.42 12.80 -22.85
C ASN A 936 -20.12 14.06 -22.29
N GLY A 937 -20.00 15.21 -22.97
CA GLY A 937 -20.56 16.47 -22.53
C GLY A 937 -19.77 17.20 -21.44
N THR A 938 -18.58 16.72 -21.10
CA THR A 938 -17.61 17.51 -20.35
C THR A 938 -16.86 18.44 -21.29
N TYR A 939 -16.33 19.53 -20.77
CA TYR A 939 -15.57 20.49 -21.56
C TYR A 939 -14.09 20.21 -21.39
N GLU A 940 -13.42 19.80 -22.45
CA GLU A 940 -11.99 19.55 -22.44
C GLU A 940 -11.24 20.80 -22.88
N ALA A 941 -10.38 21.30 -21.98
CA ALA A 941 -9.48 22.41 -22.26
C ALA A 941 -8.56 22.03 -23.42
N GLN A 942 -8.58 22.83 -24.47
CA GLN A 942 -7.63 22.71 -25.58
C GLN A 942 -6.31 23.36 -25.22
N THR A 943 -5.29 23.10 -26.03
CA THR A 943 -3.99 23.74 -25.89
C THR A 943 -4.17 25.27 -25.80
N PRO A 944 -3.79 25.88 -24.66
CA PRO A 944 -3.97 27.30 -24.46
C PRO A 944 -3.22 28.13 -25.51
N VAL A 945 -3.90 29.11 -26.10
CA VAL A 945 -3.31 30.02 -27.08
C VAL A 945 -2.88 31.29 -26.39
N LYS A 946 -1.57 31.56 -26.38
CA LYS A 946 -1.03 32.83 -25.88
C LYS A 946 -1.24 33.93 -26.92
N MET A 947 -1.91 34.99 -26.51
CA MET A 947 -2.11 36.22 -27.28
C MET A 947 -1.48 37.38 -26.52
N SER A 948 -1.36 38.55 -27.16
CA SER A 948 -0.82 39.76 -26.53
C SER A 948 -1.80 40.92 -26.67
N GLY A 949 -1.94 41.72 -25.62
CA GLY A 949 -2.69 42.98 -25.64
C GLY A 949 -2.03 44.00 -24.73
N ARG A 950 -2.29 45.29 -24.92
CA ARG A 950 -1.68 46.32 -24.07
C ARG A 950 -2.32 46.31 -22.69
N THR A 951 -1.54 46.55 -21.65
CA THR A 951 -2.06 46.72 -20.28
C THR A 951 -3.14 47.80 -20.21
N GLU A 952 -4.24 47.51 -19.50
CA GLU A 952 -5.50 48.28 -19.44
C GLU A 952 -6.30 48.35 -20.75
N GLU A 953 -5.84 47.68 -21.82
CA GLU A 953 -6.60 47.55 -23.06
C GLU A 953 -7.70 46.51 -22.90
N LYS A 954 -8.89 46.80 -23.46
CA LYS A 954 -9.94 45.81 -23.62
C LYS A 954 -9.64 44.94 -24.82
N VAL A 955 -9.32 43.69 -24.59
CA VAL A 955 -9.15 42.69 -25.65
C VAL A 955 -10.44 41.94 -25.88
N SER A 956 -10.67 41.54 -27.13
CA SER A 956 -11.83 40.75 -27.52
C SER A 956 -11.38 39.72 -28.55
N PRO A 957 -10.66 38.66 -28.14
CA PRO A 957 -10.22 37.62 -29.07
C PRO A 957 -11.45 37.00 -29.73
N VAL A 958 -11.45 36.86 -31.06
CA VAL A 958 -12.59 36.27 -31.78
C VAL A 958 -12.58 34.75 -31.59
N PRO A 959 -13.62 34.13 -31.01
CA PRO A 959 -13.70 32.69 -30.90
C PRO A 959 -13.71 32.05 -32.30
N ALA A 960 -12.92 31.00 -32.50
CA ALA A 960 -12.76 30.34 -33.78
C ALA A 960 -14.02 29.56 -34.17
N GLU A 961 -14.49 29.69 -35.42
CA GLU A 961 -15.58 28.85 -35.89
C GLU A 961 -15.13 27.39 -36.01
N ARG A 962 -15.88 26.49 -35.37
CA ARG A 962 -15.60 25.05 -35.34
C ARG A 962 -16.78 24.28 -35.93
N THR A 963 -16.52 23.49 -36.96
CA THR A 963 -17.57 22.68 -37.61
C THR A 963 -18.21 21.74 -36.60
N GLY A 964 -19.53 21.79 -36.48
CA GLY A 964 -20.28 20.96 -35.54
C GLY A 964 -20.29 21.46 -34.10
N PHE A 965 -19.83 22.69 -33.84
CA PHE A 965 -19.93 23.35 -32.53
C PHE A 965 -20.62 24.72 -32.64
N VAL A 966 -21.23 25.16 -31.55
CA VAL A 966 -21.76 26.50 -31.36
C VAL A 966 -20.58 27.41 -31.04
N THR A 967 -20.34 28.40 -31.88
CA THR A 967 -19.35 29.44 -31.59
C THR A 967 -19.85 30.28 -30.41
N PRO A 968 -19.13 30.34 -29.27
CA PRO A 968 -19.53 31.13 -28.12
C PRO A 968 -19.52 32.63 -28.45
N PRO A 969 -20.26 33.46 -27.71
CA PRO A 969 -20.20 34.91 -27.87
C PRO A 969 -18.79 35.40 -27.55
N GLN A 970 -18.31 36.37 -28.34
CA GLN A 970 -17.05 37.05 -28.08
C GLN A 970 -17.08 37.73 -26.70
N LEU A 971 -16.08 37.45 -25.89
CA LEU A 971 -15.91 38.06 -24.56
C LEU A 971 -14.96 39.25 -24.67
N THR A 972 -15.24 40.29 -23.87
CA THR A 972 -14.40 41.49 -23.78
C THR A 972 -13.90 41.61 -22.35
N GLU A 973 -12.59 41.48 -22.16
CA GLU A 973 -11.94 41.60 -20.87
C GLU A 973 -10.79 42.61 -20.95
N THR A 974 -10.45 43.20 -19.80
CA THR A 974 -9.33 44.14 -19.71
C THR A 974 -8.05 43.37 -19.41
N VAL A 975 -7.00 43.56 -20.22
CA VAL A 975 -5.67 42.99 -19.97
C VAL A 975 -5.08 43.65 -18.73
N LYS A 976 -4.92 42.87 -17.68
CA LYS A 976 -4.24 43.31 -16.46
C LYS A 976 -2.72 43.24 -16.64
N ALA A 977 -2.03 44.07 -15.88
CA ALA A 977 -0.57 44.13 -15.86
C ALA A 977 0.10 42.78 -15.51
N ASP A 978 -0.58 41.95 -14.72
CA ASP A 978 -0.10 40.67 -14.20
C ASP A 978 0.06 39.54 -15.25
N GLY A 979 -0.54 39.68 -16.43
CA GLY A 979 -0.53 38.66 -17.48
C GLY A 979 -1.28 37.37 -17.13
N ILE A 980 -2.11 37.39 -16.09
CA ILE A 980 -2.88 36.23 -15.61
C ILE A 980 -4.24 36.14 -16.31
N LEU A 981 -4.60 37.11 -17.16
CA LEU A 981 -5.88 37.09 -17.87
C LEU A 981 -6.02 35.79 -18.70
N VAL A 982 -7.02 34.98 -18.33
CA VAL A 982 -7.45 33.82 -19.10
C VAL A 982 -8.88 34.05 -19.58
N ILE A 983 -9.07 34.02 -20.90
CA ILE A 983 -10.39 34.10 -21.54
C ILE A 983 -10.79 32.69 -21.99
N ASN A 984 -11.89 32.20 -21.43
CA ASN A 984 -12.38 30.84 -21.66
C ASN A 984 -13.55 30.85 -22.65
N TYR A 985 -13.40 30.16 -23.79
CA TYR A 985 -14.46 30.01 -24.79
C TYR A 985 -15.01 28.58 -24.80
N TYR A 986 -16.28 28.44 -24.45
CA TYR A 986 -16.94 27.14 -24.37
C TYR A 986 -17.69 26.83 -25.67
N TYR A 987 -17.16 25.88 -26.44
CA TYR A 987 -17.74 25.39 -27.69
C TYR A 987 -18.66 24.21 -27.41
N ALA A 988 -19.96 24.49 -27.25
CA ALA A 988 -20.97 23.44 -27.15
C ALA A 988 -21.10 22.69 -28.49
N ARG A 989 -21.33 21.38 -28.49
CA ARG A 989 -21.60 20.63 -29.71
C ARG A 989 -22.96 21.03 -30.28
N ASN A 990 -23.00 21.28 -31.59
CA ASN A 990 -24.27 21.38 -32.31
C ASN A 990 -25.00 20.05 -32.20
N LYS A 991 -26.32 20.13 -32.05
CA LYS A 991 -27.18 18.95 -32.07
C LYS A 991 -27.85 18.85 -33.42
N TYR A 992 -27.80 17.66 -34.00
CA TYR A 992 -28.39 17.37 -35.30
C TYR A 992 -29.43 16.29 -35.14
N THR A 993 -30.58 16.52 -35.77
CA THR A 993 -31.70 15.59 -35.77
C THR A 993 -31.42 14.46 -36.76
N GLN A 994 -31.31 13.25 -36.25
CA GLN A 994 -31.15 12.03 -37.05
C GLN A 994 -32.48 11.28 -37.04
N THR A 995 -33.03 11.04 -38.22
CA THR A 995 -34.34 10.41 -38.39
C THR A 995 -34.16 9.04 -39.04
N PHE A 996 -34.72 8.01 -38.44
CA PHE A 996 -34.72 6.65 -38.97
C PHE A 996 -36.13 6.28 -39.41
N LYS A 997 -36.27 5.85 -40.67
CA LYS A 997 -37.54 5.47 -41.28
C LYS A 997 -37.52 4.01 -41.73
N SER A 998 -38.54 3.24 -41.37
CA SER A 998 -38.71 1.89 -41.89
C SER A 998 -40.03 1.76 -42.62
N GLU A 999 -40.01 0.93 -43.67
CA GLU A 999 -41.23 0.43 -44.28
C GLU A 999 -42.04 -0.39 -43.28
N LYS A 1000 -43.37 -0.22 -43.33
CA LYS A 1000 -44.38 -0.93 -42.55
C LYS A 1000 -45.49 -1.37 -43.50
N GLU A 1001 -45.92 -2.62 -43.37
CA GLU A 1001 -47.06 -3.12 -44.13
C GLU A 1001 -48.38 -2.75 -43.46
N THR A 1002 -49.30 -2.26 -44.27
CA THR A 1002 -50.67 -1.91 -43.90
C THR A 1002 -51.65 -2.68 -44.79
N GLU A 1003 -52.93 -2.73 -44.41
CA GLU A 1003 -53.97 -3.41 -45.20
C GLU A 1003 -54.10 -2.90 -46.66
N ASN A 1004 -53.52 -1.72 -46.97
CA ASN A 1004 -53.56 -1.08 -48.29
C ASN A 1004 -52.19 -0.97 -49.00
N GLY A 1005 -51.14 -1.62 -48.50
CA GLY A 1005 -49.79 -1.62 -49.09
C GLY A 1005 -48.67 -1.24 -48.12
N THR A 1006 -47.50 -0.88 -48.65
CA THR A 1006 -46.30 -0.53 -47.86
C THR A 1006 -46.22 0.99 -47.66
N GLU A 1007 -46.18 1.45 -46.40
CA GLU A 1007 -45.95 2.86 -46.03
C GLU A 1007 -44.63 3.01 -45.26
N THR A 1008 -44.03 4.21 -45.26
CA THR A 1008 -42.80 4.49 -44.50
C THR A 1008 -43.14 5.26 -43.23
N GLU A 1009 -42.73 4.74 -42.07
CA GLU A 1009 -42.96 5.36 -40.75
C GLU A 1009 -41.62 5.78 -40.13
N VAL A 1010 -41.62 6.91 -39.41
CA VAL A 1010 -40.48 7.31 -38.56
C VAL A 1010 -40.50 6.40 -37.33
N ILE A 1011 -39.46 5.59 -37.20
CA ILE A 1011 -39.37 4.62 -36.10
C ILE A 1011 -38.52 5.13 -34.93
N ALA A 1012 -37.64 6.08 -35.19
CA ALA A 1012 -36.84 6.77 -34.20
C ALA A 1012 -36.38 8.09 -34.79
N ASP A 1013 -36.53 9.16 -34.02
CA ASP A 1013 -35.92 10.44 -34.29
C ASP A 1013 -35.27 10.94 -33.00
N GLY A 1014 -34.12 11.58 -33.14
CA GLY A 1014 -33.45 12.15 -31.98
C GLY A 1014 -32.48 13.25 -32.35
N ASN A 1015 -32.36 14.20 -31.43
CA ASN A 1015 -31.48 15.34 -31.56
C ASN A 1015 -30.16 15.04 -30.84
N TYR A 1016 -29.17 14.58 -31.60
CA TYR A 1016 -27.93 14.04 -31.05
C TYR A 1016 -26.78 15.01 -31.22
N ARG A 1017 -25.85 15.02 -30.26
CA ARG A 1017 -24.67 15.89 -30.30
C ARG A 1017 -23.74 15.41 -31.43
N TYR A 1018 -23.27 16.35 -32.24
CA TYR A 1018 -22.27 16.10 -33.28
C TYR A 1018 -21.10 15.25 -32.78
N GLY A 1019 -20.64 14.26 -33.55
CA GLY A 1019 -19.48 13.43 -33.19
C GLY A 1019 -19.74 12.37 -32.12
N THR A 1020 -20.93 12.31 -31.49
CA THR A 1020 -21.28 11.18 -30.61
C THR A 1020 -21.54 9.92 -31.43
N MET A 1021 -21.37 8.74 -30.83
CA MET A 1021 -21.69 7.48 -31.51
C MET A 1021 -23.14 7.49 -31.99
N MET A 1022 -23.36 7.14 -33.25
CA MET A 1022 -24.69 7.17 -33.84
C MET A 1022 -25.58 6.10 -33.19
N PRO A 1023 -26.70 6.49 -32.55
CA PRO A 1023 -27.64 5.53 -31.97
C PRO A 1023 -28.52 4.96 -33.08
N THR A 1024 -28.11 3.81 -33.62
CA THR A 1024 -28.89 3.10 -34.65
C THR A 1024 -29.99 2.28 -34.00
N PRO A 1025 -31.27 2.53 -34.32
CA PRO A 1025 -32.36 1.72 -33.79
C PRO A 1025 -32.32 0.32 -34.38
N ALA A 1026 -32.54 -0.69 -33.54
CA ALA A 1026 -32.76 -2.05 -33.98
C ALA A 1026 -34.15 -2.16 -34.59
N VAL A 1027 -34.24 -2.72 -35.80
CA VAL A 1027 -35.49 -2.95 -36.50
C VAL A 1027 -35.71 -4.42 -36.78
N TYR A 1028 -36.98 -4.82 -36.74
CA TYR A 1028 -37.39 -6.17 -37.06
C TYR A 1028 -38.59 -6.13 -38.02
N ARG A 1029 -38.43 -6.78 -39.18
CA ARG A 1029 -39.49 -7.01 -40.15
C ARG A 1029 -39.64 -8.53 -40.35
N PRO A 1030 -40.75 -9.14 -39.91
CA PRO A 1030 -40.96 -10.58 -40.07
C PRO A 1030 -40.78 -11.04 -41.52
N GLY A 1031 -39.96 -12.07 -41.75
CA GLY A 1031 -39.71 -12.62 -43.09
C GLY A 1031 -38.63 -11.90 -43.92
N TYR A 1032 -37.96 -10.89 -43.36
CA TYR A 1032 -36.88 -10.15 -44.01
C TYR A 1032 -35.62 -10.07 -43.10
N GLU A 1033 -34.44 -10.15 -43.73
CA GLU A 1033 -33.13 -9.88 -43.15
C GLU A 1033 -32.83 -8.38 -43.27
N PHE A 1034 -32.45 -7.74 -42.15
CA PHE A 1034 -32.07 -6.33 -42.13
C PHE A 1034 -30.65 -6.15 -42.67
N LEU A 1035 -30.51 -5.40 -43.77
CA LEU A 1035 -29.22 -5.18 -44.43
C LEU A 1035 -28.47 -3.95 -43.90
N GLY A 1036 -29.17 -3.06 -43.19
CA GLY A 1036 -28.60 -1.83 -42.68
C GLY A 1036 -29.46 -0.60 -42.97
N TRP A 1037 -28.94 0.53 -42.53
CA TRP A 1037 -29.53 1.84 -42.69
C TRP A 1037 -28.81 2.60 -43.79
N GLU A 1038 -29.54 3.15 -44.76
CA GLU A 1038 -28.97 3.98 -45.83
C GLU A 1038 -29.69 5.33 -45.91
N ASP A 1039 -28.97 6.41 -46.18
CA ASP A 1039 -29.60 7.70 -46.46
C ASP A 1039 -30.22 7.76 -47.86
N GLU A 1040 -30.77 8.92 -48.24
CA GLU A 1040 -31.39 9.13 -49.56
C GLU A 1040 -30.39 9.01 -50.73
N GLU A 1041 -29.09 9.09 -50.46
CA GLU A 1041 -28.00 8.96 -51.44
C GLU A 1041 -27.41 7.54 -51.47
N GLY A 1042 -27.92 6.63 -50.63
CA GLY A 1042 -27.46 5.24 -50.53
C GLY A 1042 -26.21 5.07 -49.64
N ALA A 1043 -25.83 6.09 -48.87
CA ALA A 1043 -24.72 6.00 -47.94
C ALA A 1043 -25.17 5.36 -46.62
N GLY A 1044 -24.38 4.40 -46.13
CA GLY A 1044 -24.61 3.77 -44.84
C GLY A 1044 -24.52 4.76 -43.68
N VAL A 1045 -25.14 4.41 -42.55
CA VAL A 1045 -25.06 5.24 -41.34
C VAL A 1045 -23.60 5.43 -40.90
N PRO A 1046 -23.13 6.69 -40.74
CA PRO A 1046 -21.80 6.97 -40.23
C PRO A 1046 -21.69 6.54 -38.76
N LYS A 1047 -20.46 6.21 -38.32
CA LYS A 1047 -20.18 5.79 -36.95
C LYS A 1047 -20.54 6.86 -35.91
N GLU A 1048 -20.45 8.12 -36.31
CA GLU A 1048 -20.71 9.28 -35.47
C GLU A 1048 -21.81 10.16 -36.08
N VAL A 1049 -22.49 10.93 -35.23
CA VAL A 1049 -23.52 11.88 -35.65
C VAL A 1049 -22.89 12.96 -36.55
N PRO A 1050 -23.35 13.09 -37.82
CA PRO A 1050 -22.79 14.02 -38.78
C PRO A 1050 -23.16 15.47 -38.44
N SER A 1051 -22.47 16.44 -39.05
CA SER A 1051 -22.70 17.87 -38.84
C SER A 1051 -23.95 18.42 -39.56
N GLU A 1052 -24.96 17.58 -39.78
CA GLU A 1052 -26.19 17.91 -40.48
C GLU A 1052 -27.30 16.96 -40.08
N ASN A 1053 -28.55 17.38 -40.31
CA ASN A 1053 -29.71 16.52 -40.10
C ASN A 1053 -29.80 15.51 -41.25
N LYS A 1054 -29.80 14.20 -40.93
CA LYS A 1054 -29.96 13.14 -41.93
C LYS A 1054 -31.17 12.28 -41.64
N THR A 1055 -31.73 11.72 -42.72
CA THR A 1055 -32.75 10.68 -42.66
C THR A 1055 -32.18 9.40 -43.24
N TYR A 1056 -32.26 8.31 -42.49
CA TYR A 1056 -31.85 6.97 -42.93
C TYR A 1056 -33.06 6.05 -43.07
N ILE A 1057 -33.08 5.25 -44.12
CA ILE A 1057 -34.15 4.32 -44.48
C ILE A 1057 -33.62 2.88 -44.33
N ALA A 1058 -34.40 2.03 -43.68
CA ALA A 1058 -34.05 0.63 -43.47
C ALA A 1058 -34.04 -0.15 -44.80
N LYS A 1059 -32.98 -0.91 -45.05
CA LYS A 1059 -32.89 -1.86 -46.18
C LYS A 1059 -33.13 -3.28 -45.72
N TRP A 1060 -33.90 -4.01 -46.52
CA TRP A 1060 -34.40 -5.35 -46.20
C TRP A 1060 -34.15 -6.33 -47.36
N LYS A 1061 -33.86 -7.58 -47.02
CA LYS A 1061 -33.75 -8.71 -47.96
C LYS A 1061 -34.73 -9.81 -47.57
N ALA A 1062 -35.54 -10.32 -48.49
CA ALA A 1062 -36.49 -11.40 -48.18
C ALA A 1062 -35.77 -12.70 -47.80
N LEU A 1063 -36.29 -13.43 -46.80
CA LEU A 1063 -35.72 -14.71 -46.37
C LEU A 1063 -36.01 -15.82 -47.41
N GLU A 1064 -34.98 -16.60 -47.73
CA GLU A 1064 -35.04 -17.75 -48.64
C GLU A 1064 -35.09 -19.08 -47.87
N GLY A 1065 -35.52 -20.16 -48.53
CA GLY A 1065 -35.48 -21.50 -47.95
C GLY A 1065 -36.61 -21.79 -46.95
N ILE A 1066 -37.68 -21.00 -46.96
CA ILE A 1066 -38.81 -21.19 -46.07
C ILE A 1066 -39.53 -22.47 -46.48
N THR A 1067 -39.65 -23.41 -45.54
CA THR A 1067 -40.27 -24.71 -45.77
C THR A 1067 -41.79 -24.60 -45.75
N TYR A 1068 -42.46 -25.16 -46.75
CA TYR A 1068 -43.90 -25.38 -46.78
C TYR A 1068 -44.21 -26.87 -47.01
N THR A 1069 -45.42 -27.29 -46.65
CA THR A 1069 -45.80 -28.71 -46.66
C THR A 1069 -46.85 -28.99 -47.74
N VAL A 1070 -46.67 -30.06 -48.52
CA VAL A 1070 -47.70 -30.62 -49.41
C VAL A 1070 -48.13 -31.98 -48.87
N LYS A 1071 -49.44 -32.19 -48.68
CA LYS A 1071 -50.03 -33.44 -48.18
C LYS A 1071 -50.90 -34.09 -49.25
N TYR A 1072 -50.62 -35.35 -49.59
CA TYR A 1072 -51.33 -36.11 -50.61
C TYR A 1072 -52.29 -37.11 -49.97
N TYR A 1073 -53.56 -37.07 -50.37
CA TYR A 1073 -54.63 -37.89 -49.81
C TYR A 1073 -55.23 -38.80 -50.90
N VAL A 1074 -55.36 -40.10 -50.63
CA VAL A 1074 -55.94 -41.10 -51.54
C VAL A 1074 -57.24 -41.65 -50.98
N GLN A 1075 -58.23 -41.89 -51.84
CA GLN A 1075 -59.55 -42.37 -51.43
C GLN A 1075 -59.48 -43.84 -50.99
N ASN A 1076 -60.06 -44.16 -49.83
CA ASN A 1076 -60.05 -45.51 -49.30
C ASN A 1076 -61.10 -46.41 -50.00
N THR A 1077 -60.78 -47.70 -50.17
CA THR A 1077 -61.66 -48.71 -50.80
C THR A 1077 -62.90 -49.06 -49.96
N ASP A 1078 -62.89 -48.76 -48.67
CA ASP A 1078 -64.01 -48.98 -47.74
C ASP A 1078 -64.97 -47.78 -47.66
N ASN A 1079 -64.78 -46.78 -48.52
CA ASN A 1079 -65.58 -45.55 -48.58
C ASN A 1079 -65.49 -44.69 -47.29
N SER A 1080 -64.50 -44.93 -46.41
CA SER A 1080 -64.29 -44.16 -45.17
C SER A 1080 -63.74 -42.73 -45.40
N GLY A 1081 -63.54 -42.32 -46.65
CA GLY A 1081 -63.02 -41.01 -47.03
C GLY A 1081 -61.64 -41.13 -47.67
N TYR A 1082 -60.71 -40.27 -47.28
CA TYR A 1082 -59.33 -40.27 -47.78
C TYR A 1082 -58.33 -40.47 -46.66
N SER A 1083 -57.29 -41.24 -46.92
CA SER A 1083 -56.12 -41.37 -46.05
C SER A 1083 -54.95 -40.55 -46.59
N LEU A 1084 -54.16 -39.97 -45.69
CA LEU A 1084 -52.88 -39.34 -46.06
C LEU A 1084 -51.94 -40.42 -46.59
N SER A 1085 -51.57 -40.33 -47.87
CA SER A 1085 -50.62 -41.22 -48.54
C SER A 1085 -49.18 -40.77 -48.31
N GLU A 1086 -48.90 -39.48 -48.49
CA GLU A 1086 -47.54 -38.92 -48.43
C GLU A 1086 -47.56 -37.46 -47.97
N THR A 1087 -46.47 -37.02 -47.34
CA THR A 1087 -46.20 -35.61 -47.04
C THR A 1087 -44.84 -35.22 -47.60
N ALA A 1088 -44.79 -34.15 -48.41
CA ALA A 1088 -43.56 -33.58 -48.95
C ALA A 1088 -43.29 -32.20 -48.31
N ALA A 1089 -42.05 -31.99 -47.86
CA ALA A 1089 -41.55 -30.70 -47.41
C ALA A 1089 -40.75 -30.05 -48.56
N LEU A 1090 -41.16 -28.85 -48.97
CA LEU A 1090 -40.55 -28.10 -50.07
C LEU A 1090 -40.14 -26.72 -49.57
N THR A 1091 -39.16 -26.10 -50.22
CA THR A 1091 -38.68 -24.76 -49.84
C THR A 1091 -38.95 -23.76 -50.96
N GLY A 1092 -39.16 -22.49 -50.59
CA GLY A 1092 -39.27 -21.36 -51.52
C GLY A 1092 -38.99 -20.03 -50.85
N GLN A 1093 -39.16 -18.93 -51.57
CA GLN A 1093 -38.91 -17.57 -51.06
C GLN A 1093 -40.14 -17.00 -50.34
N MET A 1094 -39.91 -16.16 -49.33
CA MET A 1094 -40.98 -15.43 -48.63
C MET A 1094 -41.82 -14.62 -49.63
N GLY A 1095 -43.15 -14.79 -49.59
CA GLY A 1095 -44.07 -14.10 -50.49
C GLY A 1095 -44.23 -14.74 -51.88
N GLU A 1096 -43.50 -15.81 -52.19
CA GLU A 1096 -43.64 -16.55 -53.46
C GLU A 1096 -44.96 -17.37 -53.48
N GLU A 1097 -45.72 -17.30 -54.57
CA GLU A 1097 -46.87 -18.18 -54.80
C GLU A 1097 -46.41 -19.50 -55.41
N VAL A 1098 -46.60 -20.59 -54.69
CA VAL A 1098 -46.19 -21.94 -55.10
C VAL A 1098 -47.38 -22.83 -55.38
N THR A 1099 -47.25 -23.69 -56.41
CA THR A 1099 -48.27 -24.70 -56.78
C THR A 1099 -47.80 -26.08 -56.34
N ALA A 1100 -48.68 -26.87 -55.71
CA ALA A 1100 -48.37 -28.25 -55.33
C ALA A 1100 -48.04 -29.09 -56.57
N LYS A 1101 -47.09 -30.02 -56.45
CA LYS A 1101 -46.78 -31.01 -57.50
C LYS A 1101 -47.77 -32.17 -57.42
N ALA A 1102 -47.97 -32.92 -58.51
CA ALA A 1102 -48.73 -34.18 -58.46
C ALA A 1102 -47.89 -35.29 -57.81
N ALA A 1103 -48.56 -36.26 -57.18
CA ALA A 1103 -47.95 -37.46 -56.60
C ALA A 1103 -47.85 -38.56 -57.67
N ASP A 1104 -46.82 -39.40 -57.57
CA ASP A 1104 -46.60 -40.54 -58.44
C ASP A 1104 -47.40 -41.75 -57.93
N LEU A 1105 -48.68 -41.83 -58.30
CA LEU A 1105 -49.62 -42.89 -57.90
C LEU A 1105 -50.01 -43.76 -59.10
N ASP A 1106 -50.35 -45.03 -58.88
CA ASP A 1106 -50.79 -45.94 -59.94
C ASP A 1106 -52.11 -45.45 -60.56
N GLU A 1107 -52.02 -44.93 -61.79
CA GLU A 1107 -53.15 -44.37 -62.55
C GLU A 1107 -54.27 -45.38 -62.82
N LYS A 1108 -54.00 -46.69 -62.71
CA LYS A 1108 -55.05 -47.72 -62.81
C LYS A 1108 -55.92 -47.78 -61.56
N VAL A 1109 -55.40 -47.35 -60.42
CA VAL A 1109 -56.11 -47.38 -59.13
C VAL A 1109 -56.67 -46.00 -58.80
N TYR A 1110 -55.89 -44.94 -59.00
CA TYR A 1110 -56.22 -43.59 -58.57
C TYR A 1110 -56.17 -42.56 -59.70
N HIS A 1111 -57.05 -41.55 -59.66
CA HIS A 1111 -56.97 -40.35 -60.50
C HIS A 1111 -57.04 -39.07 -59.67
N LEU A 1112 -56.40 -38.00 -60.14
CA LEU A 1112 -56.38 -36.71 -59.42
C LEU A 1112 -57.80 -36.13 -59.29
N LYS A 1113 -58.16 -35.76 -58.06
CA LYS A 1113 -59.41 -35.07 -57.77
C LYS A 1113 -59.24 -33.56 -57.93
N GLY A 1114 -59.61 -33.04 -59.09
CA GLY A 1114 -59.58 -31.60 -59.39
C GLY A 1114 -58.20 -31.07 -59.82
N GLU A 1115 -57.95 -29.78 -59.60
CA GLU A 1115 -56.67 -29.12 -59.93
C GLU A 1115 -55.70 -29.08 -58.74
N LEU A 1116 -54.40 -28.90 -59.02
CA LEU A 1116 -53.37 -28.79 -57.98
C LEU A 1116 -53.51 -27.47 -57.20
N PRO A 1117 -53.55 -27.50 -55.86
CA PRO A 1117 -53.70 -26.31 -55.03
C PRO A 1117 -52.48 -25.39 -55.10
N LYS A 1118 -52.72 -24.08 -54.96
CA LYS A 1118 -51.69 -23.03 -54.87
C LYS A 1118 -51.77 -22.29 -53.54
N GLY A 1119 -50.67 -21.68 -53.11
CA GLY A 1119 -50.65 -20.77 -51.98
C GLY A 1119 -49.34 -20.01 -51.82
N THR A 1120 -49.39 -18.92 -51.07
CA THR A 1120 -48.24 -18.02 -50.84
C THR A 1120 -47.45 -18.46 -49.61
N ILE A 1121 -46.12 -18.52 -49.75
CA ILE A 1121 -45.22 -18.89 -48.64
C ILE A 1121 -45.21 -17.77 -47.60
N LYS A 1122 -45.56 -18.15 -46.36
CA LYS A 1122 -45.55 -17.25 -45.19
C LYS A 1122 -44.27 -17.41 -44.39
N ALA A 1123 -43.85 -16.33 -43.72
CA ALA A 1123 -42.63 -16.28 -42.92
C ALA A 1123 -42.53 -17.35 -41.81
N ASP A 1124 -43.66 -17.88 -41.34
CA ASP A 1124 -43.75 -18.89 -40.28
C ASP A 1124 -43.71 -20.34 -40.80
N GLY A 1125 -43.60 -20.56 -42.11
CA GLY A 1125 -43.63 -21.89 -42.73
C GLY A 1125 -44.99 -22.61 -42.62
N SER A 1126 -46.06 -21.90 -42.26
CA SER A 1126 -47.37 -22.50 -41.99
C SER A 1126 -48.16 -22.94 -43.22
N LEU A 1127 -47.64 -22.68 -44.44
CA LEU A 1127 -48.33 -23.04 -45.67
C LEU A 1127 -48.44 -24.57 -45.81
N VAL A 1128 -49.67 -25.08 -45.84
CA VAL A 1128 -49.97 -26.50 -46.10
C VAL A 1128 -50.92 -26.64 -47.29
N LEU A 1129 -50.44 -27.21 -48.39
CA LEU A 1129 -51.23 -27.53 -49.58
C LEU A 1129 -51.73 -28.99 -49.50
N LYS A 1130 -52.99 -29.25 -49.87
CA LYS A 1130 -53.61 -30.59 -49.79
C LYS A 1130 -54.10 -31.06 -51.16
N VAL A 1131 -53.57 -32.19 -51.64
CA VAL A 1131 -53.90 -32.79 -52.94
C VAL A 1131 -54.69 -34.08 -52.72
N TYR A 1132 -55.75 -34.34 -53.49
CA TYR A 1132 -56.64 -35.49 -53.31
C TYR A 1132 -56.71 -36.36 -54.57
N TYR A 1133 -56.83 -37.69 -54.41
CA TYR A 1133 -56.97 -38.66 -55.50
C TYR A 1133 -58.12 -39.66 -55.24
N ASP A 1134 -58.95 -39.92 -56.25
CA ASP A 1134 -60.15 -40.77 -56.21
C ASP A 1134 -59.90 -42.16 -56.82
N LEU A 1135 -60.61 -43.19 -56.36
CA LEU A 1135 -60.52 -44.57 -56.90
C LEU A 1135 -61.22 -44.70 -58.26
N ASN A 1136 -60.68 -45.54 -59.14
CA ASN A 1136 -61.30 -45.86 -60.44
C ASN A 1136 -62.46 -46.89 -60.33
N GLU A 1137 -63.40 -46.84 -61.28
CA GLU A 1137 -64.58 -47.73 -61.40
C GLU A 1137 -64.49 -48.66 -62.62
N TYR A 1138 -64.97 -49.90 -62.47
CA TYR A 1138 -64.89 -50.98 -63.47
C TYR A 1138 -66.24 -51.75 -63.58
N LYS A 1139 -66.44 -52.55 -64.64
CA LYS A 1139 -67.72 -53.23 -64.96
C LYS A 1139 -67.66 -54.77 -65.03
N LEU A 1140 -68.57 -55.47 -64.33
CA LEU A 1140 -68.80 -56.92 -64.46
C LEU A 1140 -70.05 -57.26 -65.27
N THR A 1141 -70.02 -58.37 -66.01
CA THR A 1141 -71.14 -58.92 -66.80
C THR A 1141 -71.41 -60.39 -66.43
N PHE A 1142 -72.67 -60.84 -66.37
CA PHE A 1142 -73.07 -62.20 -65.95
C PHE A 1142 -73.76 -63.00 -67.10
N ASP A 1143 -73.26 -64.20 -67.42
CA ASP A 1143 -73.81 -65.15 -68.41
C ASP A 1143 -74.38 -66.42 -67.75
N ALA A 1144 -75.72 -66.52 -67.71
CA ALA A 1144 -76.47 -67.56 -67.00
C ALA A 1144 -76.50 -68.96 -67.66
N LYS A 1145 -75.81 -69.18 -68.80
CA LYS A 1145 -75.68 -70.49 -69.48
C LYS A 1145 -76.99 -71.27 -69.68
N GLY A 1146 -78.03 -70.58 -70.17
CA GLY A 1146 -79.33 -71.16 -70.48
C GLY A 1146 -80.32 -71.23 -69.31
N GLY A 1147 -79.96 -70.68 -68.13
CA GLY A 1147 -80.90 -70.30 -67.09
C GLY A 1147 -81.36 -68.84 -67.21
N GLU A 1148 -82.40 -68.47 -66.46
CA GLU A 1148 -82.90 -67.08 -66.38
C GLU A 1148 -82.31 -66.36 -65.14
N SER A 1149 -81.93 -65.08 -65.26
CA SER A 1149 -81.33 -64.24 -64.19
C SER A 1149 -81.82 -62.79 -64.29
N ASP A 1150 -82.05 -62.15 -63.15
CA ASP A 1150 -82.63 -60.79 -63.04
C ASP A 1150 -81.61 -59.65 -63.18
N GLN A 1151 -80.31 -59.95 -63.18
CA GLN A 1151 -79.23 -58.98 -63.35
C GLN A 1151 -78.16 -59.53 -64.29
N THR A 1152 -77.71 -58.71 -65.25
CA THR A 1152 -76.74 -59.08 -66.28
C THR A 1152 -75.44 -58.28 -66.22
N GLU A 1153 -75.41 -57.14 -65.51
CA GLU A 1153 -74.19 -56.33 -65.32
C GLU A 1153 -74.20 -55.53 -64.00
N VAL A 1154 -73.00 -55.13 -63.54
CA VAL A 1154 -72.79 -54.23 -62.40
C VAL A 1154 -71.50 -53.42 -62.58
N THR A 1155 -71.51 -52.14 -62.22
CA THR A 1155 -70.32 -51.28 -62.17
C THR A 1155 -70.01 -50.97 -60.70
N ALA A 1156 -68.74 -51.08 -60.31
CA ALA A 1156 -68.29 -50.82 -58.94
C ALA A 1156 -66.84 -50.32 -58.92
N ARG A 1157 -66.40 -49.75 -57.79
CA ARG A 1157 -65.00 -49.31 -57.63
C ARG A 1157 -64.08 -50.49 -57.48
N TYR A 1158 -62.82 -50.30 -57.86
CA TYR A 1158 -61.78 -51.29 -57.58
C TYR A 1158 -61.79 -51.73 -56.11
N GLY A 1159 -61.92 -53.03 -55.86
CA GLY A 1159 -61.95 -53.62 -54.51
C GLY A 1159 -63.34 -53.75 -53.87
N ASP A 1160 -64.41 -53.25 -54.49
CA ASP A 1160 -65.78 -53.38 -53.95
C ASP A 1160 -66.26 -54.83 -53.91
N LYS A 1161 -67.08 -55.19 -52.91
CA LYS A 1161 -67.74 -56.51 -52.84
C LYS A 1161 -69.00 -56.54 -53.71
N ILE A 1162 -69.10 -57.56 -54.55
CA ILE A 1162 -70.16 -57.70 -55.55
C ILE A 1162 -71.18 -58.76 -55.13
N ALA A 1163 -72.45 -58.34 -54.99
CA ALA A 1163 -73.57 -59.26 -54.83
C ALA A 1163 -73.93 -59.89 -56.19
N SER A 1164 -73.71 -61.19 -56.35
CA SER A 1164 -73.96 -61.89 -57.63
C SER A 1164 -75.38 -62.48 -57.70
N PRO A 1165 -76.08 -62.41 -58.84
CA PRO A 1165 -77.44 -62.94 -58.99
C PRO A 1165 -77.49 -64.49 -58.99
N MET A 1166 -78.66 -65.12 -58.79
CA MET A 1166 -78.80 -66.59 -58.80
C MET A 1166 -79.71 -67.07 -59.95
N PRO A 1167 -79.16 -67.72 -61.00
CA PRO A 1167 -79.97 -68.16 -62.14
C PRO A 1167 -80.72 -69.48 -61.84
N THR A 1168 -81.91 -69.65 -62.45
CA THR A 1168 -82.75 -70.86 -62.28
C THR A 1168 -82.98 -71.64 -63.59
N ARG A 1169 -82.98 -72.99 -63.51
CA ARG A 1169 -83.27 -73.92 -64.63
C ARG A 1169 -83.92 -75.22 -64.11
N LYS A 1170 -85.09 -75.61 -64.63
CA LYS A 1170 -85.83 -76.80 -64.15
C LYS A 1170 -85.09 -78.11 -64.42
N GLY A 1171 -85.07 -79.00 -63.42
CA GLY A 1171 -84.35 -80.28 -63.48
C GLY A 1171 -82.85 -80.16 -63.24
N TYR A 1172 -82.34 -78.95 -62.94
CA TYR A 1172 -80.92 -78.66 -62.67
C TYR A 1172 -80.74 -77.85 -61.37
N VAL A 1173 -79.56 -77.97 -60.75
CA VAL A 1173 -79.14 -77.20 -59.56
C VAL A 1173 -77.99 -76.24 -59.93
N PHE A 1174 -77.99 -74.99 -59.46
CA PHE A 1174 -76.94 -73.97 -59.70
C PHE A 1174 -75.80 -74.04 -58.67
N GLU A 1175 -74.56 -74.06 -59.13
CA GLU A 1175 -73.35 -74.30 -58.32
C GLU A 1175 -72.47 -73.04 -58.10
N GLY A 1176 -72.71 -71.95 -58.84
CA GLY A 1176 -71.98 -70.67 -58.68
C GLY A 1176 -71.50 -70.03 -59.97
N TRP A 1177 -70.90 -68.83 -59.83
CA TRP A 1177 -70.31 -68.03 -60.91
C TRP A 1177 -68.80 -68.24 -61.04
N TYR A 1178 -68.32 -68.31 -62.27
CA TYR A 1178 -66.94 -68.57 -62.62
C TYR A 1178 -66.41 -67.52 -63.60
N THR A 1179 -65.13 -67.16 -63.50
CA THR A 1179 -64.52 -66.15 -64.39
C THR A 1179 -64.15 -66.70 -65.77
N ASP A 1180 -64.30 -68.02 -65.97
CA ASP A 1180 -64.03 -68.72 -67.23
C ASP A 1180 -65.17 -69.69 -67.62
N LYS A 1181 -65.27 -69.99 -68.92
CA LYS A 1181 -66.33 -70.84 -69.51
C LYS A 1181 -66.16 -72.33 -69.19
N ASP A 1182 -64.97 -72.77 -68.77
CA ASP A 1182 -64.68 -74.17 -68.40
C ASP A 1182 -65.04 -74.44 -66.92
N PHE A 1183 -65.47 -73.41 -66.19
CA PHE A 1183 -65.83 -73.44 -64.78
C PHE A 1183 -64.68 -73.89 -63.85
N LYS A 1184 -63.45 -73.43 -64.14
CA LYS A 1184 -62.26 -73.75 -63.33
C LYS A 1184 -62.04 -72.76 -62.19
N ASN A 1185 -62.26 -71.46 -62.42
CA ASN A 1185 -61.97 -70.39 -61.48
C ASN A 1185 -63.27 -69.75 -60.98
N ARG A 1186 -63.60 -70.01 -59.71
CA ARG A 1186 -64.80 -69.43 -59.10
C ARG A 1186 -64.56 -67.95 -58.82
N PHE A 1187 -65.54 -67.11 -59.10
CA PHE A 1187 -65.47 -65.69 -58.77
C PHE A 1187 -65.46 -65.50 -57.24
N ASP A 1188 -64.55 -64.66 -56.74
CA ASP A 1188 -64.31 -64.46 -55.31
C ASP A 1188 -65.23 -63.39 -54.68
N GLY A 1189 -66.00 -62.69 -55.51
CA GLY A 1189 -66.94 -61.67 -55.08
C GLY A 1189 -66.36 -60.27 -54.95
N THR A 1190 -65.16 -59.98 -55.49
CA THR A 1190 -64.53 -58.64 -55.41
C THR A 1190 -64.31 -58.04 -56.79
N MET A 1191 -64.49 -56.73 -56.94
CA MET A 1191 -64.32 -56.01 -58.19
C MET A 1191 -62.83 -55.89 -58.57
N PRO A 1192 -62.39 -56.44 -59.72
CA PRO A 1192 -61.00 -56.33 -60.17
C PRO A 1192 -60.70 -54.95 -60.79
N ASP A 1193 -59.43 -54.71 -61.10
CA ASP A 1193 -58.90 -53.50 -61.74
C ASP A 1193 -59.20 -53.41 -63.25
N LYS A 1194 -60.28 -54.07 -63.70
CA LYS A 1194 -60.70 -54.14 -65.11
C LYS A 1194 -62.11 -54.69 -65.26
N ASP A 1195 -62.67 -54.51 -66.45
CA ASP A 1195 -63.95 -55.11 -66.81
C ASP A 1195 -63.84 -56.64 -67.01
N LEU A 1196 -64.85 -57.41 -66.58
CA LEU A 1196 -64.82 -58.90 -66.62
C LEU A 1196 -66.21 -59.54 -66.80
N THR A 1197 -66.28 -60.72 -67.44
CA THR A 1197 -67.51 -61.51 -67.62
C THR A 1197 -67.48 -62.81 -66.80
N LEU A 1198 -68.58 -63.17 -66.15
CA LEU A 1198 -68.76 -64.35 -65.28
C LEU A 1198 -69.78 -65.35 -65.85
N TYR A 1199 -69.62 -66.65 -65.58
CA TYR A 1199 -70.38 -67.76 -66.18
C TYR A 1199 -70.98 -68.73 -65.13
N ALA A 1200 -72.23 -69.18 -65.32
CA ALA A 1200 -72.97 -70.07 -64.39
C ALA A 1200 -72.81 -71.59 -64.64
N LYS A 1201 -72.61 -72.41 -63.57
CA LYS A 1201 -72.50 -73.90 -63.64
C LYS A 1201 -73.74 -74.62 -63.07
N GLN A 1202 -74.23 -75.70 -63.72
CA GLN A 1202 -75.49 -76.42 -63.34
C GLN A 1202 -75.46 -77.99 -63.55
N THR A 1203 -76.19 -78.80 -62.75
CA THR A 1203 -76.17 -80.32 -62.73
C THR A 1203 -77.57 -81.04 -62.66
N PRO A 1204 -77.84 -82.18 -63.36
CA PRO A 1204 -79.17 -82.89 -63.45
C PRO A 1204 -79.53 -83.95 -62.35
N VAL A 1205 -80.81 -84.44 -62.26
CA VAL A 1205 -81.38 -85.34 -61.17
C VAL A 1205 -82.34 -86.51 -61.61
N MET A 1206 -82.73 -87.45 -60.70
CA MET A 1206 -83.50 -88.74 -60.90
C MET A 1206 -85.05 -88.64 -61.02
N SER A 1207 -85.72 -89.55 -61.76
CA SER A 1207 -87.19 -89.63 -62.06
C SER A 1207 -87.78 -91.09 -62.12
N SER A 1208 -89.11 -91.32 -62.02
CA SER A 1208 -89.79 -92.67 -61.93
C SER A 1208 -90.58 -93.17 -63.19
N TYR A 1209 -90.86 -94.48 -63.36
CA TYR A 1209 -91.63 -95.16 -64.47
C TYR A 1209 -92.35 -96.51 -64.07
N THR A 1210 -93.28 -97.11 -64.86
CA THR A 1210 -94.15 -98.28 -64.50
C THR A 1210 -94.19 -99.44 -65.55
N VAL A 1211 -94.48 -100.69 -65.15
CA VAL A 1211 -94.48 -101.96 -65.96
C VAL A 1211 -95.75 -102.83 -65.70
N TYR A 1212 -96.38 -103.43 -66.72
CA TYR A 1212 -97.64 -104.22 -66.60
C TYR A 1212 -97.55 -105.69 -67.10
N HIS A 1213 -98.22 -106.66 -66.45
CA HIS A 1213 -98.16 -108.10 -66.76
C HIS A 1213 -99.54 -108.78 -67.00
N TYR A 1214 -99.70 -109.63 -68.04
CA TYR A 1214 -100.98 -110.25 -68.47
C TYR A 1214 -100.88 -111.79 -68.72
N LYS A 1215 -101.97 -112.60 -68.54
CA LYS A 1215 -102.07 -114.08 -68.72
C LYS A 1215 -103.21 -114.53 -69.67
N GLU A 1216 -103.03 -115.61 -70.44
CA GLU A 1216 -104.04 -116.15 -71.39
C GLU A 1216 -105.19 -116.96 -70.72
N SER A 1217 -106.41 -116.86 -71.25
CA SER A 1217 -107.59 -117.59 -70.77
C SER A 1217 -107.61 -119.05 -71.23
N VAL A 1218 -108.29 -119.93 -70.47
CA VAL A 1218 -108.24 -121.40 -70.62
C VAL A 1218 -108.85 -121.91 -71.94
N ASP A 1219 -109.76 -121.15 -72.53
CA ASP A 1219 -110.35 -121.39 -73.85
C ASP A 1219 -109.58 -120.72 -75.00
N GLY A 1220 -108.55 -119.91 -74.68
CA GLY A 1220 -107.73 -119.12 -75.61
C GLY A 1220 -108.37 -117.80 -76.08
N SER A 1221 -109.48 -117.35 -75.51
CA SER A 1221 -110.22 -116.19 -76.02
C SER A 1221 -109.67 -114.81 -75.61
N TYR A 1222 -108.88 -114.64 -74.54
CA TYR A 1222 -108.28 -113.34 -74.14
C TYR A 1222 -107.09 -113.44 -73.16
N PHE A 1223 -106.31 -112.34 -73.02
CA PHE A 1223 -105.29 -112.17 -71.97
C PHE A 1223 -105.77 -111.20 -70.87
N GLY A 1224 -105.86 -111.67 -69.63
CA GLY A 1224 -106.25 -110.86 -68.47
C GLY A 1224 -105.04 -110.27 -67.73
N LEU A 1225 -105.12 -109.00 -67.33
CA LEU A 1225 -104.12 -108.37 -66.48
C LEU A 1225 -103.96 -109.19 -65.19
N THR A 1226 -102.71 -109.41 -64.82
CA THR A 1226 -102.33 -110.24 -63.69
C THR A 1226 -101.57 -109.45 -62.63
N ASP A 1227 -100.73 -108.48 -63.00
CA ASP A 1227 -99.86 -107.76 -62.04
C ASP A 1227 -99.27 -106.46 -62.63
N GLU A 1228 -98.80 -105.54 -61.78
CA GLU A 1228 -98.15 -104.24 -62.13
C GLU A 1228 -96.93 -103.93 -61.22
N GLU A 1229 -95.89 -103.22 -61.72
CA GLU A 1229 -94.63 -102.88 -61.01
C GLU A 1229 -94.08 -101.47 -61.34
N VAL A 1230 -93.56 -100.70 -60.37
CA VAL A 1230 -93.02 -99.31 -60.55
C VAL A 1230 -91.51 -99.25 -60.27
N LEU A 1231 -90.73 -98.52 -61.10
CA LEU A 1231 -89.25 -98.41 -61.14
C LEU A 1231 -88.74 -96.95 -61.36
N SER A 1232 -87.42 -96.70 -61.38
CA SER A 1232 -86.82 -95.34 -61.55
C SER A 1232 -85.48 -95.27 -62.32
N GLY A 1233 -85.14 -94.09 -62.88
CA GLY A 1233 -83.92 -93.80 -63.68
C GLY A 1233 -83.55 -92.29 -63.80
N LEU A 1234 -82.36 -91.94 -64.30
CA LEU A 1234 -81.92 -90.54 -64.49
C LEU A 1234 -82.73 -89.85 -65.59
N THR A 1235 -83.00 -88.54 -65.44
CA THR A 1235 -83.69 -87.76 -66.47
C THR A 1235 -82.91 -87.87 -67.80
N GLU A 1236 -83.60 -88.37 -68.84
CA GLU A 1236 -83.11 -88.67 -70.21
C GLU A 1236 -82.35 -90.01 -70.43
N SER A 1237 -82.32 -90.92 -69.44
CA SER A 1237 -81.70 -92.26 -69.54
C SER A 1237 -82.64 -93.39 -70.06
N GLU A 1238 -82.10 -94.51 -70.62
CA GLU A 1238 -82.86 -95.69 -71.12
C GLU A 1238 -82.93 -96.87 -70.10
N VAL A 1239 -84.03 -97.64 -70.09
CA VAL A 1239 -84.33 -98.74 -69.11
C VAL A 1239 -85.01 -100.00 -69.75
N THR A 1240 -84.74 -101.23 -69.23
CA THR A 1240 -85.26 -102.53 -69.78
C THR A 1240 -85.65 -103.57 -68.68
N PRO A 1241 -86.94 -103.69 -68.30
CA PRO A 1241 -87.41 -104.66 -67.28
C PRO A 1241 -87.64 -106.11 -67.77
N GLN A 1242 -87.45 -107.12 -66.90
CA GLN A 1242 -87.54 -108.56 -67.23
C GLN A 1242 -88.97 -109.16 -67.04
N PRO A 1243 -89.48 -109.99 -67.97
CA PRO A 1243 -90.83 -110.56 -67.89
C PRO A 1243 -90.99 -111.70 -66.86
N LYS A 1244 -92.15 -111.74 -66.18
CA LYS A 1244 -92.47 -112.66 -65.07
C LYS A 1244 -92.92 -114.06 -65.55
N GLN A 1245 -92.59 -115.13 -64.81
CA GLN A 1245 -93.00 -116.52 -65.14
C GLN A 1245 -94.27 -116.95 -64.38
N TYR A 1246 -95.17 -117.65 -65.07
CA TYR A 1246 -96.40 -118.20 -64.50
C TYR A 1246 -96.56 -119.68 -64.86
N GLU A 1247 -96.79 -120.54 -63.86
CA GLU A 1247 -96.87 -121.99 -64.03
C GLU A 1247 -97.98 -122.39 -65.01
N GLY A 1248 -97.65 -123.23 -66.01
CA GLY A 1248 -98.55 -123.62 -67.10
C GLY A 1248 -98.57 -122.69 -68.33
N PHE A 1249 -97.83 -121.57 -68.35
CA PHE A 1249 -97.76 -120.59 -69.45
C PHE A 1249 -96.33 -120.35 -69.97
N THR A 1250 -96.19 -119.90 -71.22
CA THR A 1250 -94.91 -119.47 -71.83
C THR A 1250 -94.71 -117.95 -71.66
N SER A 1251 -93.57 -117.50 -71.16
CA SER A 1251 -93.26 -116.06 -70.98
C SER A 1251 -92.83 -115.35 -72.27
N PRO A 1252 -93.14 -114.05 -72.45
CA PRO A 1252 -92.69 -113.23 -73.59
C PRO A 1252 -91.24 -112.72 -73.45
N GLU A 1253 -90.70 -112.11 -74.51
CA GLU A 1253 -89.42 -111.37 -74.47
C GLU A 1253 -89.56 -109.99 -73.79
N ALA A 1254 -88.46 -109.47 -73.23
CA ALA A 1254 -88.39 -108.18 -72.53
C ALA A 1254 -88.48 -106.95 -73.47
N LYS A 1255 -89.04 -105.82 -72.99
CA LYS A 1255 -89.16 -104.53 -73.71
C LYS A 1255 -88.32 -103.40 -73.08
N THR A 1256 -87.90 -102.41 -73.88
CA THR A 1256 -87.07 -101.24 -73.48
C THR A 1256 -87.82 -99.90 -73.67
N GLY A 1257 -87.60 -98.91 -72.78
CA GLY A 1257 -88.16 -97.53 -72.84
C GLY A 1257 -87.23 -96.43 -72.24
N GLN A 1258 -87.53 -95.13 -72.43
CA GLN A 1258 -86.69 -93.97 -71.99
C GLN A 1258 -87.37 -93.09 -70.91
N VAL A 1259 -86.62 -92.62 -69.91
CA VAL A 1259 -87.11 -91.85 -68.75
C VAL A 1259 -87.15 -90.34 -69.04
N ASN A 1260 -88.32 -89.71 -68.85
CA ASN A 1260 -88.50 -88.26 -68.97
C ASN A 1260 -88.68 -87.60 -67.58
N GLY A 1261 -88.55 -86.26 -67.52
CA GLY A 1261 -88.70 -85.47 -66.28
C GLY A 1261 -90.13 -85.35 -65.73
N TRP A 1262 -91.11 -86.09 -66.29
CA TRP A 1262 -92.52 -86.02 -65.90
C TRP A 1262 -93.14 -87.37 -65.47
N GLY A 1263 -92.39 -88.48 -65.50
CA GLY A 1263 -92.91 -89.84 -65.32
C GLY A 1263 -93.06 -90.54 -66.68
N GLY A 1264 -92.13 -91.44 -66.99
CA GLY A 1264 -91.95 -92.06 -68.31
C GLY A 1264 -92.90 -93.23 -68.63
N PRO A 1265 -92.94 -93.70 -69.89
CA PRO A 1265 -94.02 -94.51 -70.45
C PRO A 1265 -94.17 -95.89 -69.78
N ASP A 1266 -95.42 -96.33 -69.71
CA ASP A 1266 -95.85 -97.65 -69.27
C ASP A 1266 -95.27 -98.75 -70.18
N ILE A 1267 -94.48 -99.67 -69.60
CA ILE A 1267 -93.81 -100.79 -70.33
C ILE A 1267 -94.65 -102.07 -70.31
#